data_AF-A0A7C3WU99-F1
#
_entry.id   AF-A0A7C3WU99-F1
#
_cell.length_a   1.000
_cell.length_b   1.000
_cell.length_c   1.000
_cell.angle_alpha   90.00
_cell.angle_beta   90.00
_cell.angle_gamma   90.00
#
_symmetry.space_group_name_H-M   'P 1'
#
loop_
_entity.id
_entity.type
_entity.pdbx_description
1 polymer ?
#
loop_
_entity_poly.entity_id
_entity_poly.type
_entity_poly.pdbx_seq_one_letter_code
_entity_poly.pdbx_strand_id
1 'polypeptide(L)'
;MKYLHKVLMILFFNFVFGGVFNAQTYFQHHINRIATEVTNNGALLYRNNTLLYTTWPYDSRYFDMTSRKFYQDSWGIWIGVPNFLGVNDTLASTAVVACGNYNVDYSDITTLSLQKRIKYPYPKVTVTDGKNINNEIYDAATVVSSLPCDEQIESDWTTSLGITVQLKTYAYATNGEKNFIIYDYRFINTGNVDKNTATRELNRPLKGVWFGFPFSVDIKPKFGGVEYNDYFQYYGSTYSKWIAGDKTADSARILYCWDGSSGDDQFHPDPVTKEPQVPGYYGVGILHVDKQAKDNLLTGASDDPSQPATVSTNSSLVTAGSARYQVLSVGGNSDITGKGAQNFVIACGPYDMDINDDVRIVLVQIIDGISREKAQEIGVQWLSGQITHDQYIKEIETGKDSLFKSMATAVAIYNHNYKVPSPPPSPDSLVITTGVGKNTLHWSSNAENTSDALTGVKDFSGYRIYRAAISPNNIWEKIFECGGKSGVPITHDYVDTNLVMGFNYYYAIISFDDGTQNTLNPGLSLESSWLTSTAYLGAAAARKAETSFASFQDNLRVVPNPFNIRSQNFGNPNDPSDPENNKLLFVGLPGECTIRIYTVSGNLVKTIYHTNGLGSESWNQITDYNQFITSGIYIAHVESKLGDAIIKFVVIR
;
A
#
# COMPACT_ATOMS: atom_id res chain seq x y z
N MET A 1 55.72 0.62 35.97
CA MET A 1 54.57 0.51 36.91
C MET A 1 53.63 1.75 36.88
N LYS A 2 53.37 2.35 35.70
CA LYS A 2 52.34 3.41 35.50
C LYS A 2 51.45 3.21 34.26
N TYR A 3 51.69 2.16 33.48
CA TYR A 3 50.86 1.79 32.32
C TYR A 3 49.82 0.69 32.62
N LEU A 4 50.01 -0.09 33.69
CA LEU A 4 49.07 -1.16 34.06
C LEU A 4 47.81 -0.64 34.80
N HIS A 5 47.89 0.55 35.42
CA HIS A 5 46.75 1.16 36.13
C HIS A 5 45.75 1.89 35.21
N LYS A 6 46.14 2.28 33.99
CA LYS A 6 45.22 2.90 33.03
C LYS A 6 44.43 1.88 32.19
N VAL A 7 44.99 0.68 31.98
CA VAL A 7 44.32 -0.38 31.22
C VAL A 7 43.27 -1.11 32.06
N LEU A 8 43.53 -1.33 33.36
CA LEU A 8 42.52 -1.90 34.27
C LEU A 8 41.35 -0.96 34.57
N MET A 9 41.55 0.35 34.54
CA MET A 9 40.47 1.33 34.79
C MET A 9 39.52 1.50 33.59
N ILE A 10 39.99 1.22 32.37
CA ILE A 10 39.15 1.19 31.15
C ILE A 10 38.41 -0.15 31.01
N LEU A 11 38.98 -1.25 31.52
CA LEU A 11 38.32 -2.56 31.54
C LEU A 11 37.28 -2.70 32.67
N PHE A 12 37.45 -2.00 33.80
CA PHE A 12 36.45 -1.97 34.87
C PHE A 12 35.26 -1.03 34.61
N PHE A 13 35.44 0.04 33.81
CA PHE A 13 34.33 0.92 33.45
C PHE A 13 33.36 0.29 32.42
N ASN A 14 33.81 -0.72 31.66
CA ASN A 14 32.97 -1.45 30.72
C ASN A 14 32.19 -2.62 31.35
N PHE A 15 32.56 -3.05 32.57
CA PHE A 15 31.95 -4.23 33.20
C PHE A 15 30.84 -3.92 34.22
N VAL A 16 30.64 -2.65 34.60
CA VAL A 16 29.58 -2.25 35.57
C VAL A 16 28.35 -1.61 34.89
N PHE A 17 28.44 -1.20 33.62
CA PHE A 17 27.28 -0.75 32.83
C PHE A 17 26.77 -1.78 31.80
N GLY A 18 27.42 -2.94 31.68
CA GLY A 18 27.04 -4.00 30.73
C GLY A 18 25.85 -4.88 31.14
N GLY A 19 25.20 -4.60 32.27
CA GLY A 19 24.21 -5.49 32.89
C GLY A 19 22.73 -5.06 32.82
N VAL A 20 22.41 -3.87 32.30
CA VAL A 20 21.00 -3.38 32.26
C VAL A 20 20.58 -2.79 30.90
N PHE A 21 21.44 -2.81 29.88
CA PHE A 21 21.12 -2.25 28.55
C PHE A 21 20.57 -3.25 27.52
N ASN A 22 20.07 -4.42 27.95
CA ASN A 22 19.50 -5.44 27.05
C ASN A 22 18.06 -5.86 27.42
N ALA A 23 17.22 -4.89 27.82
CA ALA A 23 15.78 -5.09 27.90
C ALA A 23 14.95 -3.81 27.62
N GLN A 24 15.53 -2.81 26.94
CA GLN A 24 14.84 -1.54 26.66
C GLN A 24 15.08 -0.97 25.25
N THR A 25 15.48 -1.82 24.32
CA THR A 25 15.70 -1.46 22.91
C THR A 25 14.84 -2.37 22.06
N TYR A 26 13.67 -1.86 21.66
CA TYR A 26 12.88 -2.14 20.44
C TYR A 26 11.44 -1.66 20.63
N PHE A 27 10.90 -1.72 21.85
CA PHE A 27 9.52 -1.25 22.15
C PHE A 27 9.38 0.27 22.33
N GLN A 28 10.40 0.97 22.84
CA GLN A 28 10.31 2.43 23.09
C GLN A 28 10.68 3.29 21.86
N HIS A 29 11.35 2.70 20.85
CA HIS A 29 11.72 3.43 19.63
C HIS A 29 10.58 3.53 18.61
N HIS A 30 9.54 2.68 18.67
CA HIS A 30 8.40 2.78 17.74
C HIS A 30 7.34 3.78 18.20
N ILE A 31 7.02 3.85 19.51
CA ILE A 31 6.10 4.86 20.04
C ILE A 31 6.71 6.26 19.92
N ASN A 32 8.02 6.40 20.19
CA ASN A 32 8.72 7.65 19.96
C ASN A 32 8.89 7.95 18.49
N ARG A 33 9.06 6.97 17.58
CA ARG A 33 9.11 7.24 16.14
C ARG A 33 7.74 7.67 15.61
N ILE A 34 6.64 7.09 16.06
CA ILE A 34 5.27 7.53 15.77
C ILE A 34 5.02 8.95 16.30
N ALA A 35 5.42 9.25 17.54
CA ALA A 35 5.30 10.59 18.11
C ALA A 35 6.25 11.61 17.44
N THR A 36 7.46 11.17 17.06
CA THR A 36 8.47 11.94 16.31
C THR A 36 8.02 12.15 14.87
N GLU A 37 7.26 11.24 14.28
CA GLU A 37 6.74 11.28 12.90
C GLU A 37 5.46 12.11 12.78
N VAL A 38 4.60 12.16 13.80
CA VAL A 38 3.52 13.15 13.86
C VAL A 38 4.09 14.56 14.12
N THR A 39 5.20 14.69 14.86
CA THR A 39 5.91 15.98 15.02
C THR A 39 6.86 16.34 13.86
N ASN A 40 7.31 15.39 13.04
CA ASN A 40 8.25 15.60 11.93
C ASN A 40 7.60 15.47 10.55
N ASN A 41 6.28 15.33 10.42
CA ASN A 41 5.52 15.45 9.16
C ASN A 41 4.04 15.57 9.52
N GLY A 42 3.51 16.79 9.70
CA GLY A 42 2.09 17.08 9.97
C GLY A 42 1.07 16.57 8.93
N ALA A 43 1.47 15.62 8.09
CA ALA A 43 0.72 14.89 7.07
C ALA A 43 0.70 13.35 7.28
N LEU A 44 1.29 12.80 8.36
CA LEU A 44 1.49 11.35 8.51
C LEU A 44 0.35 10.54 9.15
N LEU A 45 -0.87 10.67 8.60
CA LEU A 45 -1.93 9.64 8.75
C LEU A 45 -1.90 8.59 7.62
N TYR A 46 -0.99 8.76 6.65
CA TYR A 46 -0.94 8.02 5.38
C TYR A 46 -0.18 6.68 5.46
N ARG A 47 0.81 6.54 6.35
CA ARG A 47 1.72 5.37 6.36
C ARG A 47 1.14 4.09 6.96
N ASN A 48 0.04 4.20 7.69
CA ASN A 48 -0.39 3.09 8.54
C ASN A 48 -1.53 2.27 7.95
N ASN A 49 -2.29 2.79 6.96
CA ASN A 49 -3.34 2.03 6.28
C ASN A 49 -2.72 0.98 5.35
N THR A 50 -2.66 -0.25 5.82
CA THR A 50 -2.02 -1.38 5.12
C THR A 50 -2.83 -1.93 3.95
N LEU A 51 -4.09 -1.50 3.81
CA LEU A 51 -5.08 -2.12 2.91
C LEU A 51 -5.13 -1.55 1.49
N LEU A 52 -4.63 -0.33 1.21
CA LEU A 52 -4.82 0.31 -0.10
C LEU A 52 -3.62 0.29 -1.04
N TYR A 53 -2.40 0.12 -0.53
CA TYR A 53 -1.21 0.50 -1.31
C TYR A 53 -0.61 -0.64 -2.15
N THR A 54 -1.36 -1.71 -2.40
CA THR A 54 -0.94 -2.82 -3.27
C THR A 54 -1.97 -3.20 -4.33
N THR A 55 -3.06 -2.43 -4.46
CA THR A 55 -4.11 -2.73 -5.43
C THR A 55 -3.88 -1.96 -6.73
N TRP A 56 -4.01 -2.69 -7.83
CA TRP A 56 -4.19 -2.15 -9.17
C TRP A 56 -5.26 -1.03 -9.19
N PRO A 57 -5.14 0.06 -9.99
CA PRO A 57 -4.27 0.25 -11.16
C PRO A 57 -2.86 0.79 -10.90
N TYR A 58 -2.50 1.08 -9.65
CA TYR A 58 -1.16 1.57 -9.29
C TYR A 58 -0.30 0.42 -8.77
N ASP A 59 0.01 -0.50 -9.69
CA ASP A 59 0.87 -1.64 -9.39
C ASP A 59 2.31 -1.19 -9.12
N SER A 60 2.90 -1.68 -8.03
CA SER A 60 4.32 -1.49 -7.69
C SER A 60 5.33 -1.88 -8.78
N ARG A 61 4.92 -2.64 -9.79
CA ARG A 61 5.72 -2.97 -10.99
C ARG A 61 5.82 -1.80 -11.97
N TYR A 62 4.78 -0.97 -12.05
CA TYR A 62 4.69 0.16 -12.97
C TYR A 62 4.65 1.52 -12.27
N PHE A 63 4.61 1.54 -10.94
CA PHE A 63 4.66 2.74 -10.11
C PHE A 63 5.93 2.77 -9.26
N ASP A 64 6.64 3.90 -9.23
CA ASP A 64 7.81 4.04 -8.37
C ASP A 64 7.40 4.17 -6.90
N MET A 65 7.88 3.25 -6.07
CA MET A 65 7.73 3.37 -4.62
C MET A 65 8.73 4.36 -4.01
N THR A 66 9.72 4.89 -4.75
CA THR A 66 10.62 5.96 -4.26
C THR A 66 10.09 7.38 -4.52
N SER A 67 9.22 7.58 -5.52
CA SER A 67 8.38 8.80 -5.65
C SER A 67 7.31 8.92 -4.55
N ARG A 68 7.16 7.89 -3.69
CA ARG A 68 6.41 7.93 -2.41
C ARG A 68 6.66 9.20 -1.61
N LYS A 69 7.88 9.74 -1.66
CA LYS A 69 8.20 10.97 -0.93
C LYS A 69 7.32 12.14 -1.39
N PHE A 70 7.07 12.28 -2.69
CA PHE A 70 6.29 13.40 -3.22
C PHE A 70 4.79 13.30 -2.93
N TYR A 71 4.16 12.13 -3.09
CA TYR A 71 2.74 11.93 -2.72
C TYR A 71 2.49 11.98 -1.20
N GLN A 72 3.41 11.44 -0.41
CA GLN A 72 3.36 11.50 1.07
C GLN A 72 3.57 12.91 1.60
N ASP A 73 4.38 13.70 0.88
CA ASP A 73 4.55 15.12 1.11
C ASP A 73 3.43 15.94 0.46
N SER A 74 2.49 15.36 -0.30
CA SER A 74 1.49 16.10 -1.06
C SER A 74 0.20 16.38 -0.28
N TRP A 75 -0.40 15.36 0.35
CA TRP A 75 -1.63 15.53 1.12
C TRP A 75 -1.35 16.32 2.41
N GLY A 76 -2.00 17.46 2.59
CA GLY A 76 -1.75 18.32 3.74
C GLY A 76 -3.00 18.96 4.31
N ILE A 77 -2.81 19.75 5.35
CA ILE A 77 -3.86 20.54 5.99
C ILE A 77 -3.32 21.94 6.22
N TRP A 78 -4.03 22.91 5.68
CA TRP A 78 -3.78 24.33 5.89
C TRP A 78 -4.96 24.93 6.65
N ILE A 79 -4.69 25.57 7.77
CA ILE A 79 -5.71 26.24 8.58
C ILE A 79 -5.39 27.73 8.59
N GLY A 80 -6.25 28.53 7.96
CA GLY A 80 -6.05 29.96 7.85
C GLY A 80 -7.01 30.75 8.73
N VAL A 81 -6.47 31.71 9.49
CA VAL A 81 -7.27 32.61 10.35
C VAL A 81 -6.82 34.06 10.11
N PRO A 82 -7.71 34.95 9.66
CA PRO A 82 -7.40 36.37 9.56
C PRO A 82 -7.43 37.02 10.95
N ASN A 83 -6.68 38.11 11.15
CA ASN A 83 -6.70 38.90 12.39
C ASN A 83 -6.50 38.06 13.67
N PHE A 84 -5.67 37.03 13.60
CA PHE A 84 -5.32 36.17 14.71
C PHE A 84 -4.30 36.84 15.65
N LEU A 85 -4.44 36.60 16.96
CA LEU A 85 -3.51 37.04 17.98
C LEU A 85 -3.08 35.82 18.81
N GLY A 86 -1.86 35.35 18.61
CA GLY A 86 -1.29 34.22 19.33
C GLY A 86 -0.96 34.54 20.80
N VAL A 87 -0.48 33.52 21.51
CA VAL A 87 -0.19 33.59 22.96
C VAL A 87 0.86 34.65 23.28
N ASN A 88 1.86 34.80 22.42
CA ASN A 88 3.00 35.71 22.61
C ASN A 88 2.94 36.96 21.72
N ASP A 89 1.87 37.13 20.95
CA ASP A 89 1.76 38.22 19.98
C ASP A 89 1.24 39.49 20.64
N THR A 90 1.74 40.64 20.19
CA THR A 90 1.28 41.97 20.64
C THR A 90 0.33 42.64 19.65
N LEU A 91 0.29 42.17 18.39
CA LEU A 91 -0.55 42.70 17.33
C LEU A 91 -1.18 41.56 16.53
N ALA A 92 -2.45 41.72 16.16
CA ALA A 92 -3.17 40.73 15.38
C ALA A 92 -2.71 40.74 13.92
N SER A 93 -2.62 39.55 13.31
CA SER A 93 -2.22 39.37 11.91
C SER A 93 -2.87 38.12 11.30
N THR A 94 -2.82 37.98 9.98
CA THR A 94 -3.24 36.72 9.34
C THR A 94 -2.25 35.60 9.67
N ALA A 95 -2.74 34.56 10.31
CA ALA A 95 -1.97 33.37 10.66
C ALA A 95 -2.44 32.17 9.82
N VAL A 96 -1.49 31.33 9.44
CA VAL A 96 -1.78 30.07 8.74
C VAL A 96 -0.90 28.98 9.31
N VAL A 97 -1.53 27.91 9.79
CA VAL A 97 -0.84 26.64 10.08
C VAL A 97 -0.83 25.85 8.79
N ALA A 98 0.35 25.51 8.28
CA ALA A 98 0.48 24.79 7.02
C ALA A 98 1.36 23.55 7.20
N CYS A 99 0.76 22.39 6.98
CA CYS A 99 1.48 21.12 6.94
C CYS A 99 1.18 20.36 5.66
N GLY A 100 2.22 19.77 5.08
CA GLY A 100 2.15 19.08 3.78
C GLY A 100 2.39 20.01 2.58
N ASN A 101 2.40 19.42 1.40
CA ASN A 101 2.72 19.97 0.09
C ASN A 101 3.97 20.88 0.11
N TYR A 102 5.11 20.27 0.45
CA TYR A 102 6.44 20.89 0.59
C TYR A 102 6.65 21.90 1.72
N ASN A 103 5.61 22.18 2.52
CA ASN A 103 5.68 23.08 3.66
C ASN A 103 5.51 22.28 4.95
N VAL A 104 6.47 22.41 5.86
CA VAL A 104 6.39 21.72 7.13
C VAL A 104 6.82 22.63 8.26
N ASP A 105 5.84 23.36 8.77
CA ASP A 105 5.99 24.21 9.96
C ASP A 105 5.73 23.34 11.21
N TYR A 106 6.69 22.47 11.53
CA TYR A 106 6.60 21.50 12.64
C TYR A 106 6.33 22.12 14.01
N SER A 107 6.70 23.37 14.21
CA SER A 107 6.46 24.10 15.45
C SER A 107 4.98 24.39 15.70
N ASP A 108 4.13 24.29 14.67
CA ASP A 108 2.73 24.68 14.74
C ASP A 108 1.76 23.53 14.99
N ILE A 109 2.24 22.27 15.00
CA ILE A 109 1.42 21.09 15.31
C ILE A 109 1.99 20.34 16.51
N THR A 110 1.12 20.09 17.48
CA THR A 110 1.42 19.28 18.66
C THR A 110 0.55 18.04 18.70
N THR A 111 1.18 16.87 18.56
CA THR A 111 0.51 15.55 18.69
C THR A 111 -0.04 15.33 20.10
N LEU A 112 -1.30 14.93 20.18
CA LEU A 112 -1.95 14.52 21.43
C LEU A 112 -2.07 12.99 21.53
N SER A 113 -2.55 12.33 20.47
CA SER A 113 -2.63 10.86 20.40
C SER A 113 -2.63 10.33 18.97
N LEU A 114 -2.16 9.09 18.79
CA LEU A 114 -2.30 8.31 17.56
C LEU A 114 -2.58 6.85 17.92
N GLN A 115 -3.61 6.26 17.33
CA GLN A 115 -3.95 4.85 17.51
C GLN A 115 -4.37 4.22 16.18
N LYS A 116 -3.76 3.07 15.84
CA LYS A 116 -4.24 2.19 14.77
C LYS A 116 -5.15 1.12 15.37
N ARG A 117 -6.28 0.87 14.71
CA ARG A 117 -7.23 -0.18 15.08
C ARG A 117 -7.57 -1.04 13.86
N ILE A 118 -7.73 -2.34 14.10
CA ILE A 118 -8.07 -3.32 13.05
C ILE A 118 -9.26 -4.16 13.50
N LYS A 119 -10.14 -4.53 12.56
CA LYS A 119 -11.34 -5.30 12.87
C LYS A 119 -11.03 -6.73 13.26
N TYR A 120 -10.13 -7.35 12.49
CA TYR A 120 -9.67 -8.72 12.68
C TYR A 120 -8.15 -8.76 12.85
N PRO A 121 -7.62 -9.71 13.63
CA PRO A 121 -6.19 -9.93 13.70
C PRO A 121 -5.65 -10.37 12.32
N TYR A 122 -4.41 -10.01 12.02
CA TYR A 122 -3.77 -10.50 10.80
C TYR A 122 -3.51 -12.01 10.88
N PRO A 123 -3.86 -12.78 9.83
CA PRO A 123 -3.55 -14.20 9.71
C PRO A 123 -2.09 -14.54 10.00
N LYS A 124 -1.87 -15.67 10.69
CA LYS A 124 -0.55 -16.28 10.83
C LYS A 124 -0.25 -17.16 9.62
N VAL A 125 0.73 -16.76 8.81
CA VAL A 125 1.14 -17.53 7.62
C VAL A 125 2.48 -18.20 7.87
N THR A 126 2.54 -19.52 7.68
CA THR A 126 3.75 -20.33 7.88
C THR A 126 4.09 -21.10 6.61
N VAL A 127 5.34 -21.02 6.15
CA VAL A 127 5.87 -21.89 5.11
C VAL A 127 6.86 -22.85 5.77
N THR A 128 6.56 -24.15 5.79
CA THR A 128 7.41 -25.14 6.46
C THR A 128 8.58 -25.55 5.56
N ASP A 129 9.58 -24.68 5.49
CA ASP A 129 10.99 -24.95 5.13
C ASP A 129 11.96 -24.56 6.28
N GLY A 130 11.40 -24.15 7.44
CA GLY A 130 12.13 -23.65 8.61
C GLY A 130 12.04 -22.13 8.81
N LYS A 131 11.43 -21.36 7.90
CA LYS A 131 11.23 -19.92 8.06
C LYS A 131 9.83 -19.61 8.58
N ASN A 132 9.70 -19.35 9.88
CA ASN A 132 8.52 -18.68 10.40
C ASN A 132 8.58 -17.20 9.99
N ILE A 133 7.55 -16.68 9.32
CA ILE A 133 7.24 -15.26 9.45
C ILE A 133 6.26 -15.17 10.62
N ASN A 134 6.69 -14.56 11.74
CA ASN A 134 5.72 -13.74 12.45
C ASN A 134 5.50 -12.54 11.54
N ASN A 135 4.27 -12.22 11.15
CA ASN A 135 3.97 -11.00 10.42
C ASN A 135 4.22 -9.78 11.33
N GLU A 136 5.46 -9.59 11.80
CA GLU A 136 5.96 -8.52 12.66
C GLU A 136 6.27 -7.26 11.84
N ILE A 137 5.43 -6.98 10.85
CA ILE A 137 5.34 -5.64 10.26
C ILE A 137 3.93 -5.14 10.43
N TYR A 138 3.47 -5.08 11.68
CA TYR A 138 2.30 -4.31 12.01
C TYR A 138 2.62 -3.53 13.29
N ASP A 139 2.55 -2.21 13.20
CA ASP A 139 2.51 -1.30 14.34
C ASP A 139 1.57 -1.84 15.42
N ALA A 140 1.74 -1.42 16.68
CA ALA A 140 0.88 -1.78 17.81
C ALA A 140 -0.60 -1.41 17.57
N ALA A 141 -1.30 -2.22 16.78
CA ALA A 141 -2.68 -2.05 16.40
C ALA A 141 -3.57 -2.72 17.43
N THR A 142 -4.62 -2.02 17.85
CA THR A 142 -5.61 -2.59 18.75
C THR A 142 -6.69 -3.33 17.94
N VAL A 143 -6.93 -4.60 18.25
CA VAL A 143 -8.03 -5.35 17.63
C VAL A 143 -9.36 -4.90 18.24
N VAL A 144 -10.28 -4.45 17.39
CA VAL A 144 -11.60 -3.96 17.79
C VAL A 144 -12.65 -4.54 16.83
N SER A 145 -13.27 -5.65 17.22
CA SER A 145 -14.22 -6.40 16.36
C SER A 145 -15.47 -5.61 15.98
N SER A 146 -15.83 -4.59 16.76
CA SER A 146 -16.95 -3.69 16.50
C SER A 146 -16.64 -2.56 15.50
N LEU A 147 -15.45 -2.56 14.89
CA LEU A 147 -15.11 -1.54 13.91
C LEU A 147 -16.04 -1.60 12.68
N PRO A 148 -16.47 -0.44 12.18
CA PRO A 148 -17.32 -0.37 10.99
C PRO A 148 -16.54 -0.68 9.69
N CYS A 149 -15.22 -0.60 9.73
CA CYS A 149 -14.29 -0.83 8.62
C CYS A 149 -13.21 -1.85 9.01
N ASP A 150 -12.41 -2.33 8.05
CA ASP A 150 -11.35 -3.31 8.32
C ASP A 150 -10.16 -2.69 9.06
N GLU A 151 -9.83 -1.45 8.72
CA GLU A 151 -8.77 -0.68 9.37
C GLU A 151 -9.19 0.77 9.61
N GLN A 152 -8.86 1.28 10.79
CA GLN A 152 -9.07 2.67 11.20
C GLN A 152 -7.81 3.23 11.86
N ILE A 153 -7.48 4.48 11.54
CA ILE A 153 -6.51 5.26 12.29
C ILE A 153 -7.24 6.43 12.93
N GLU A 154 -7.04 6.62 14.23
CA GLU A 154 -7.52 7.76 14.99
C GLU A 154 -6.32 8.59 15.44
N SER A 155 -6.35 9.89 15.14
CA SER A 155 -5.33 10.84 15.60
C SER A 155 -5.95 12.11 16.12
N ASP A 156 -5.41 12.58 17.22
CA ASP A 156 -5.71 13.89 17.78
C ASP A 156 -4.42 14.70 17.86
N TRP A 157 -4.48 15.92 17.36
CA TRP A 157 -3.38 16.88 17.44
C TRP A 157 -3.94 18.29 17.53
N THR A 158 -3.17 19.20 18.11
CA THR A 158 -3.56 20.59 18.23
C THR A 158 -2.60 21.50 17.49
N THR A 159 -3.04 22.71 17.21
CA THR A 159 -2.26 23.70 16.46
C THR A 159 -1.92 24.92 17.29
N SER A 160 -0.92 25.68 16.85
CA SER A 160 -0.60 27.00 17.42
C SER A 160 -1.76 28.02 17.33
N LEU A 161 -2.76 27.75 16.49
CA LEU A 161 -4.00 28.52 16.38
C LEU A 161 -5.03 28.20 17.49
N GLY A 162 -4.80 27.16 18.29
CA GLY A 162 -5.78 26.68 19.28
C GLY A 162 -6.87 25.78 18.68
N ILE A 163 -6.72 25.35 17.42
CA ILE A 163 -7.61 24.36 16.81
C ILE A 163 -7.04 22.97 17.05
N THR A 164 -7.80 22.14 17.76
CA THR A 164 -7.57 20.71 17.88
C THR A 164 -8.28 19.99 16.75
N VAL A 165 -7.56 19.11 16.07
CA VAL A 165 -8.06 18.29 14.97
C VAL A 165 -8.13 16.85 15.44
N GLN A 166 -9.33 16.28 15.37
CA GLN A 166 -9.56 14.85 15.52
C GLN A 166 -9.81 14.28 14.12
N LEU A 167 -8.97 13.34 13.69
CA LEU A 167 -9.12 12.67 12.40
C LEU A 167 -9.33 11.18 12.62
N LYS A 168 -10.38 10.65 11.98
CA LYS A 168 -10.59 9.21 11.80
C LYS A 168 -10.48 8.85 10.33
N THR A 169 -9.66 7.86 10.02
CA THR A 169 -9.61 7.26 8.67
C THR A 169 -10.35 5.94 8.66
N TYR A 170 -10.98 5.61 7.54
CA TYR A 170 -11.69 4.35 7.34
C TYR A 170 -11.21 3.71 6.04
N ALA A 171 -10.72 2.48 6.15
CA ALA A 171 -10.30 1.66 5.01
C ALA A 171 -11.04 0.32 5.02
N TYR A 172 -11.51 -0.07 3.83
CA TYR A 172 -12.25 -1.30 3.58
C TYR A 172 -11.41 -2.23 2.70
N ALA A 173 -11.53 -3.52 2.95
CA ALA A 173 -10.68 -4.54 2.35
C ALA A 173 -11.46 -5.51 1.44
N THR A 174 -12.75 -5.24 1.29
CA THR A 174 -13.77 -6.01 0.56
C THR A 174 -13.72 -5.71 -0.94
N ASN A 175 -14.13 -6.69 -1.75
CA ASN A 175 -14.08 -6.55 -3.20
C ASN A 175 -15.07 -5.47 -3.68
N GLY A 176 -14.59 -4.46 -4.40
CA GLY A 176 -15.39 -3.31 -4.86
C GLY A 176 -15.32 -2.04 -3.99
N GLU A 177 -14.78 -2.14 -2.77
CA GLU A 177 -14.70 -1.04 -1.80
C GLU A 177 -13.25 -0.72 -1.35
N LYS A 178 -12.27 -1.41 -1.94
CA LYS A 178 -10.83 -1.31 -1.60
C LYS A 178 -10.07 -0.15 -2.25
N ASN A 179 -10.74 0.64 -3.09
CA ASN A 179 -10.12 1.64 -3.94
C ASN A 179 -10.13 3.06 -3.34
N PHE A 180 -10.54 3.20 -2.08
CA PHE A 180 -10.59 4.51 -1.42
C PHE A 180 -10.36 4.48 0.10
N ILE A 181 -9.92 5.62 0.63
CA ILE A 181 -9.85 5.93 2.07
C ILE A 181 -10.80 7.08 2.37
N ILE A 182 -11.64 6.93 3.39
CA ILE A 182 -12.44 8.05 3.91
C ILE A 182 -11.70 8.72 5.06
N TYR A 183 -11.59 10.04 5.02
CA TYR A 183 -11.00 10.91 6.05
C TYR A 183 -12.10 11.75 6.69
N ASP A 184 -12.36 11.53 7.98
CA ASP A 184 -13.37 12.25 8.76
C ASP A 184 -12.67 13.20 9.74
N TYR A 185 -12.57 14.47 9.35
CA TYR A 185 -11.96 15.53 10.15
C TYR A 185 -13.01 16.20 11.01
N ARG A 186 -12.66 16.41 12.28
CA ARG A 186 -13.36 17.31 13.20
C ARG A 186 -12.37 18.36 13.71
N PHE A 187 -12.60 19.60 13.33
CA PHE A 187 -11.82 20.76 13.77
C PHE A 187 -12.53 21.44 14.92
N ILE A 188 -11.88 21.53 16.08
CA ILE A 188 -12.47 22.05 17.31
C ILE A 188 -11.65 23.23 17.80
N ASN A 189 -12.27 24.39 18.01
CA ASN A 189 -11.59 25.53 18.64
C ASN A 189 -11.48 25.30 20.16
N THR A 190 -10.48 24.54 20.61
CA THR A 190 -10.27 24.24 22.03
C THR A 190 -9.51 25.35 22.76
N GLY A 191 -8.75 26.14 22.00
CA GLY A 191 -7.81 27.11 22.54
C GLY A 191 -6.52 26.50 23.09
N ASN A 192 -6.34 25.18 23.00
CA ASN A 192 -5.14 24.47 23.44
C ASN A 192 -4.06 24.54 22.35
N VAL A 193 -2.85 24.94 22.70
CA VAL A 193 -1.72 25.02 21.75
C VAL A 193 -0.58 24.03 22.06
N ASP A 194 -0.69 23.25 23.14
CA ASP A 194 0.36 22.34 23.57
C ASP A 194 -0.17 20.94 23.96
N LYS A 195 0.67 20.13 24.62
CA LYS A 195 0.35 18.73 25.00
C LYS A 195 -0.55 18.63 26.23
N ASN A 196 -0.70 19.70 27.00
CA ASN A 196 -1.48 19.70 28.23
C ASN A 196 -2.96 19.98 27.94
N THR A 197 -3.70 18.92 27.66
CA THR A 197 -5.14 19.00 27.37
C THR A 197 -6.00 19.51 28.53
N ALA A 198 -5.43 19.71 29.72
CA ALA A 198 -6.13 20.30 30.87
C ALA A 198 -6.10 21.84 30.88
N THR A 199 -5.25 22.47 30.08
CA THR A 199 -5.16 23.94 29.98
C THR A 199 -5.68 24.45 28.64
N ARG A 200 -5.90 25.76 28.59
CA ARG A 200 -6.21 26.49 27.36
C ARG A 200 -5.44 27.81 27.38
N GLU A 201 -4.60 28.01 26.38
CA GLU A 201 -3.72 29.17 26.29
C GLU A 201 -4.39 30.30 25.50
N LEU A 202 -5.32 29.94 24.61
CA LEU A 202 -6.17 30.86 23.87
C LEU A 202 -7.63 30.72 24.36
N ASN A 203 -8.29 31.84 24.62
CA ASN A 203 -9.68 31.84 25.11
C ASN A 203 -10.51 32.92 24.40
N ARG A 204 -10.58 32.81 23.07
CA ARG A 204 -11.27 33.77 22.21
C ARG A 204 -11.88 33.08 20.99
N PRO A 205 -12.94 33.64 20.40
CA PRO A 205 -13.48 33.13 19.15
C PRO A 205 -12.49 33.37 18.00
N LEU A 206 -12.52 32.47 17.03
CA LEU A 206 -11.83 32.62 15.74
C LEU A 206 -12.89 33.02 14.70
N LYS A 207 -12.58 34.01 13.86
CA LYS A 207 -13.50 34.54 12.84
C LYS A 207 -12.89 34.39 11.46
N GLY A 208 -13.68 34.01 10.48
CA GLY A 208 -13.21 33.82 9.10
C GLY A 208 -12.21 32.66 8.93
N VAL A 209 -12.35 31.57 9.68
CA VAL A 209 -11.47 30.39 9.60
C VAL A 209 -11.67 29.65 8.27
N TRP A 210 -10.57 29.29 7.61
CA TRP A 210 -10.57 28.45 6.41
C TRP A 210 -9.81 27.15 6.65
N PHE A 211 -10.38 26.04 6.17
CA PHE A 211 -9.73 24.73 6.18
C PHE A 211 -9.40 24.32 4.75
N GLY A 212 -8.11 24.23 4.44
CA GLY A 212 -7.57 23.86 3.14
C GLY A 212 -6.93 22.49 3.16
N PHE A 213 -7.10 21.77 2.06
CA PHE A 213 -6.56 20.45 1.82
C PHE A 213 -5.68 20.54 0.57
N PRO A 214 -4.41 20.92 0.72
CA PRO A 214 -3.46 20.87 -0.37
C PRO A 214 -3.17 19.44 -0.79
N PHE A 215 -2.98 19.22 -2.08
CA PHE A 215 -2.40 17.99 -2.64
C PHE A 215 -1.70 18.27 -3.97
N SER A 216 -0.83 17.37 -4.41
CA SER A 216 -0.13 17.47 -5.68
C SER A 216 -0.59 16.35 -6.59
N VAL A 217 -0.59 16.62 -7.89
CA VAL A 217 -0.79 15.61 -8.93
C VAL A 217 0.55 15.40 -9.63
N ASP A 218 1.11 14.20 -9.45
CA ASP A 218 2.39 13.82 -10.05
C ASP A 218 2.39 12.31 -10.38
N ILE A 219 1.48 11.92 -11.27
CA ILE A 219 1.23 10.53 -11.67
C ILE A 219 2.37 10.07 -12.57
N LYS A 220 3.24 9.21 -12.03
CA LYS A 220 4.46 8.77 -12.72
C LYS A 220 4.59 7.26 -12.87
N PRO A 221 5.01 6.76 -14.05
CA PRO A 221 5.45 5.38 -14.18
C PRO A 221 6.78 5.15 -13.44
N LYS A 222 7.05 3.91 -13.07
CA LYS A 222 8.25 3.46 -12.33
C LYS A 222 9.54 3.68 -13.10
N PHE A 223 9.46 3.67 -14.43
CA PHE A 223 10.59 3.62 -15.33
C PHE A 223 10.58 4.80 -16.32
N GLY A 224 10.68 6.04 -15.83
CA GLY A 224 10.90 7.18 -16.72
C GLY A 224 10.67 8.55 -16.11
N GLY A 225 11.57 9.49 -16.45
CA GLY A 225 11.23 10.88 -16.78
C GLY A 225 10.82 11.83 -15.66
N VAL A 226 11.37 13.05 -15.70
CA VAL A 226 10.72 14.22 -15.09
C VAL A 226 9.60 14.63 -16.05
N GLU A 227 8.41 14.08 -15.84
CA GLU A 227 7.22 14.46 -16.58
C GLU A 227 6.31 15.31 -15.70
N TYR A 228 5.81 16.40 -16.29
CA TYR A 228 4.98 17.40 -15.62
C TYR A 228 3.73 17.67 -16.45
N ASN A 229 3.08 16.63 -17.00
CA ASN A 229 2.06 16.76 -18.06
C ASN A 229 0.71 16.12 -17.73
N ASP A 230 0.45 15.81 -16.45
CA ASP A 230 -0.81 15.16 -16.02
C ASP A 230 -2.04 15.99 -16.32
N TYR A 231 -3.12 15.30 -16.67
CA TYR A 231 -4.41 15.94 -16.82
C TYR A 231 -5.13 16.00 -15.46
N PHE A 232 -5.95 17.04 -15.29
CA PHE A 232 -6.77 17.19 -14.10
C PHE A 232 -8.11 17.84 -14.42
N GLN A 233 -9.11 17.51 -13.60
CA GLN A 233 -10.43 18.10 -13.67
C GLN A 233 -11.08 18.14 -12.28
N TYR A 234 -11.67 19.28 -11.94
CA TYR A 234 -12.66 19.37 -10.88
C TYR A 234 -14.06 19.17 -11.46
N TYR A 235 -14.82 18.27 -10.84
CA TYR A 235 -16.21 17.95 -11.13
C TYR A 235 -17.02 18.16 -9.86
N GLY A 236 -17.88 19.18 -9.81
CA GLY A 236 -18.62 19.53 -8.60
C GLY A 236 -19.03 20.99 -8.45
N SER A 237 -18.65 21.86 -9.38
CA SER A 237 -19.03 23.28 -9.32
C SER A 237 -20.54 23.48 -9.41
N THR A 238 -21.25 22.51 -10.01
CA THR A 238 -22.71 22.52 -10.15
C THR A 238 -23.43 21.53 -9.22
N TYR A 239 -22.73 20.92 -8.26
CA TYR A 239 -23.31 19.89 -7.37
C TYR A 239 -24.56 20.33 -6.62
N SER A 240 -24.63 21.59 -6.21
CA SER A 240 -25.83 22.16 -5.57
C SER A 240 -27.09 22.08 -6.46
N LYS A 241 -26.94 22.18 -7.79
CA LYS A 241 -28.04 22.00 -8.76
C LYS A 241 -28.44 20.54 -8.91
N TRP A 242 -27.47 19.62 -8.86
CA TRP A 242 -27.74 18.18 -8.89
C TRP A 242 -28.62 17.76 -7.71
N ILE A 243 -28.27 18.21 -6.51
CA ILE A 243 -29.07 17.99 -5.30
C ILE A 243 -30.46 18.65 -5.42
N ALA A 244 -30.58 19.77 -6.13
CA ALA A 244 -31.87 20.40 -6.44
C ALA A 244 -32.68 19.69 -7.54
N GLY A 245 -32.17 18.60 -8.13
CA GLY A 245 -32.87 17.75 -9.10
C GLY A 245 -32.44 17.94 -10.56
N ASP A 246 -31.45 18.78 -10.86
CA ASP A 246 -30.91 18.93 -12.21
C ASP A 246 -29.97 17.76 -12.57
N LYS A 247 -30.46 16.83 -13.38
CA LYS A 247 -29.70 15.64 -13.80
C LYS A 247 -28.56 15.94 -14.78
N THR A 248 -28.45 17.18 -15.26
CA THR A 248 -27.35 17.60 -16.15
C THR A 248 -26.17 18.21 -15.39
N ALA A 249 -26.35 18.48 -14.08
CA ALA A 249 -25.32 19.00 -13.20
C ALA A 249 -24.40 17.90 -12.64
N ASP A 250 -23.33 18.32 -11.98
CA ASP A 250 -22.32 17.43 -11.43
C ASP A 250 -22.89 16.60 -10.28
N SER A 251 -22.81 15.28 -10.40
CA SER A 251 -23.36 14.33 -9.42
C SER A 251 -22.48 14.07 -8.19
N ALA A 252 -21.28 14.65 -8.17
CA ALA A 252 -20.28 14.50 -7.11
C ALA A 252 -19.45 15.77 -6.98
N ARG A 253 -18.71 15.88 -5.87
CA ARG A 253 -17.69 16.90 -5.63
C ARG A 253 -16.33 16.22 -5.58
N ILE A 254 -15.57 16.25 -6.66
CA ILE A 254 -14.30 15.53 -6.79
C ILE A 254 -13.33 16.25 -7.72
N LEU A 255 -12.10 16.43 -7.26
CA LEU A 255 -10.97 16.81 -8.11
C LEU A 255 -10.16 15.56 -8.38
N TYR A 256 -9.92 15.24 -9.65
CA TYR A 256 -9.15 14.06 -10.03
C TYR A 256 -8.16 14.36 -11.14
N CYS A 257 -7.14 13.51 -11.23
CA CYS A 257 -6.09 13.56 -12.22
C CYS A 257 -5.79 12.17 -12.79
N TRP A 258 -5.16 12.17 -13.96
CA TRP A 258 -4.68 10.97 -14.63
C TRP A 258 -3.42 11.29 -15.43
N ASP A 259 -2.65 10.23 -15.72
CA ASP A 259 -1.39 10.31 -16.45
C ASP A 259 -1.57 11.01 -17.80
N GLY A 260 -0.79 12.06 -18.00
CA GLY A 260 -0.77 12.82 -19.24
C GLY A 260 0.66 12.98 -19.74
N SER A 261 0.85 12.78 -21.04
CA SER A 261 2.16 12.82 -21.69
C SER A 261 2.22 13.93 -22.75
N SER A 262 3.43 14.31 -23.18
CA SER A 262 3.61 15.22 -24.32
C SER A 262 3.67 14.42 -25.63
N GLY A 263 2.50 14.11 -26.22
CA GLY A 263 2.42 13.33 -27.46
C GLY A 263 1.19 12.42 -27.49
N ASP A 264 1.20 11.45 -28.42
CA ASP A 264 0.24 10.35 -28.56
C ASP A 264 0.60 9.20 -27.58
N ASP A 265 0.74 9.47 -26.29
CA ASP A 265 1.27 8.51 -25.31
C ASP A 265 0.66 8.60 -23.90
N GLN A 266 -0.61 9.04 -23.79
CA GLN A 266 -1.30 9.02 -22.48
C GLN A 266 -1.30 7.61 -21.88
N PHE A 267 -1.23 7.54 -20.55
CA PHE A 267 -1.16 6.27 -19.79
C PHE A 267 0.08 5.42 -20.10
N HIS A 268 1.17 6.07 -20.51
CA HIS A 268 2.49 5.54 -20.87
C HIS A 268 2.53 4.04 -21.13
N PRO A 269 2.49 3.60 -22.39
CA PRO A 269 2.54 2.18 -22.67
C PRO A 269 3.94 1.61 -22.40
N ASP A 270 3.97 0.39 -21.87
CA ASP A 270 5.20 -0.34 -21.67
C ASP A 270 5.95 -0.51 -23.01
N PRO A 271 7.27 -0.24 -23.07
CA PRO A 271 8.01 -0.30 -24.32
C PRO A 271 8.04 -1.73 -24.92
N VAL A 272 7.90 -2.76 -24.10
CA VAL A 272 7.96 -4.18 -24.48
C VAL A 272 6.56 -4.76 -24.64
N THR A 273 5.74 -4.70 -23.59
CA THR A 273 4.42 -5.37 -23.57
C THR A 273 3.31 -4.50 -24.14
N LYS A 274 3.54 -3.19 -24.29
CA LYS A 274 2.54 -2.19 -24.68
C LYS A 274 1.35 -2.07 -23.73
N GLU A 275 1.43 -2.72 -22.58
CA GLU A 275 0.46 -2.55 -21.49
C GLU A 275 0.49 -1.10 -20.98
N PRO A 276 -0.67 -0.46 -20.71
CA PRO A 276 -0.71 0.80 -20.00
C PRO A 276 0.02 0.70 -18.65
N GLN A 277 1.00 1.58 -18.40
CA GLN A 277 1.77 1.54 -17.15
C GLN A 277 1.03 2.22 -16.00
N VAL A 278 0.28 3.29 -16.27
CA VAL A 278 -0.46 4.03 -15.23
C VAL A 278 -1.93 4.25 -15.60
N PRO A 279 -2.73 3.19 -15.82
CA PRO A 279 -4.11 3.30 -16.30
C PRO A 279 -5.13 3.73 -15.21
N GLY A 280 -4.65 4.45 -14.20
CA GLY A 280 -5.40 4.85 -13.03
C GLY A 280 -5.73 6.33 -12.99
N TYR A 281 -6.83 6.62 -12.31
CA TYR A 281 -7.25 7.95 -11.90
C TYR A 281 -7.03 8.08 -10.39
N TYR A 282 -6.47 9.21 -9.99
CA TYR A 282 -6.35 9.60 -8.59
C TYR A 282 -7.33 10.74 -8.32
N GLY A 283 -8.15 10.62 -7.28
CA GLY A 283 -9.21 11.58 -6.96
C GLY A 283 -9.28 11.95 -5.49
N VAL A 284 -9.68 13.19 -5.23
CA VAL A 284 -10.00 13.73 -3.92
C VAL A 284 -11.44 14.24 -3.94
N GLY A 285 -12.33 13.47 -3.33
CA GLY A 285 -13.75 13.74 -3.24
C GLY A 285 -14.15 14.35 -1.90
N ILE A 286 -15.27 15.07 -1.89
CA ILE A 286 -15.91 15.62 -0.69
C ILE A 286 -17.21 14.85 -0.45
N LEU A 287 -17.30 14.21 0.70
CA LEU A 287 -18.50 13.52 1.17
C LEU A 287 -19.37 14.42 2.03
N HIS A 288 -18.75 15.30 2.83
CA HIS A 288 -19.46 16.19 3.75
C HIS A 288 -18.66 17.44 4.09
N VAL A 289 -19.34 18.58 4.20
CA VAL A 289 -18.80 19.83 4.76
C VAL A 289 -19.88 20.51 5.58
N ASP A 290 -19.65 20.83 6.85
CA ASP A 290 -20.65 21.56 7.64
C ASP A 290 -20.93 22.97 7.07
N LYS A 291 -22.20 23.39 7.13
CA LYS A 291 -22.66 24.75 6.75
C LYS A 291 -22.13 25.85 7.64
N GLN A 292 -21.93 25.56 8.92
CA GLN A 292 -21.49 26.52 9.92
C GLN A 292 -20.78 25.80 11.07
N ALA A 293 -20.00 26.54 11.85
CA ALA A 293 -19.52 26.01 13.11
C ALA A 293 -20.70 25.69 14.03
N LYS A 294 -20.59 24.60 14.81
CA LYS A 294 -21.64 24.12 15.73
C LYS A 294 -22.88 23.63 14.98
N ASP A 295 -22.72 22.55 14.22
CA ASP A 295 -23.82 21.84 13.59
C ASP A 295 -24.13 20.50 14.31
N ASN A 296 -25.39 20.07 14.25
CA ASN A 296 -25.85 18.87 14.96
C ASN A 296 -25.37 17.62 14.22
N LEU A 297 -24.22 17.08 14.66
CA LEU A 297 -23.41 16.02 14.04
C LEU A 297 -24.14 14.71 13.65
N LEU A 298 -25.39 14.51 14.06
CA LEU A 298 -26.07 13.21 14.03
C LEU A 298 -27.12 13.02 12.93
N THR A 299 -27.49 14.05 12.15
CA THR A 299 -28.63 13.94 11.20
C THR A 299 -28.33 14.22 9.74
N GLY A 300 -27.08 14.51 9.35
CA GLY A 300 -26.72 14.80 7.95
C GLY A 300 -27.36 16.05 7.34
N ALA A 301 -28.13 16.82 8.12
CA ALA A 301 -28.77 18.07 7.71
C ALA A 301 -27.77 19.24 7.57
N SER A 302 -26.53 19.01 8.00
CA SER A 302 -25.45 19.98 8.07
C SER A 302 -24.61 20.12 6.81
N ASP A 303 -24.70 19.18 5.84
CA ASP A 303 -23.86 19.26 4.64
C ASP A 303 -24.21 20.49 3.80
N ASP A 304 -23.19 21.30 3.47
CA ASP A 304 -23.26 22.43 2.56
C ASP A 304 -22.87 21.99 1.14
N PRO A 305 -23.84 21.78 0.24
CA PRO A 305 -23.57 21.37 -1.13
C PRO A 305 -22.93 22.47 -1.98
N SER A 306 -22.82 23.71 -1.47
CA SER A 306 -22.11 24.81 -2.15
C SER A 306 -20.59 24.79 -1.90
N GLN A 307 -20.14 24.05 -0.89
CA GLN A 307 -18.73 23.82 -0.60
C GLN A 307 -18.15 22.74 -1.54
N PRO A 308 -16.85 22.81 -1.88
CA PRO A 308 -15.84 23.72 -1.36
C PRO A 308 -15.99 25.12 -1.97
N ALA A 309 -15.85 26.16 -1.16
CA ALA A 309 -15.93 27.54 -1.62
C ALA A 309 -14.72 27.94 -2.50
N THR A 310 -13.61 27.21 -2.39
CA THR A 310 -12.40 27.44 -3.17
C THR A 310 -11.84 26.13 -3.71
N VAL A 311 -11.62 26.10 -5.03
CA VAL A 311 -10.75 25.13 -5.70
C VAL A 311 -9.73 25.92 -6.51
N SER A 312 -8.44 25.75 -6.19
CA SER A 312 -7.38 26.57 -6.78
C SER A 312 -6.16 25.73 -7.14
N THR A 313 -5.50 26.08 -8.26
CA THR A 313 -4.15 25.64 -8.57
C THR A 313 -3.14 26.57 -7.89
N ASN A 314 -2.09 25.99 -7.31
CA ASN A 314 -0.99 26.71 -6.71
C ASN A 314 0.35 26.19 -7.23
N SER A 315 0.94 26.88 -8.20
CA SER A 315 2.21 26.49 -8.81
C SER A 315 3.46 26.85 -7.99
N SER A 316 3.32 27.54 -6.84
CA SER A 316 4.46 28.12 -6.12
C SER A 316 4.51 27.77 -4.63
N LEU A 317 5.72 27.56 -4.11
CA LEU A 317 6.01 27.48 -2.67
C LEU A 317 5.70 28.83 -2.01
N VAL A 318 4.47 29.02 -1.52
CA VAL A 318 4.08 30.25 -0.85
C VAL A 318 4.60 30.21 0.59
N THR A 319 5.58 31.07 0.91
CA THR A 319 6.24 31.09 2.23
C THR A 319 5.54 32.01 3.24
N ALA A 320 4.80 33.04 2.80
CA ALA A 320 4.14 33.99 3.69
C ALA A 320 2.71 33.56 4.06
N GLY A 321 2.37 33.61 5.36
CA GLY A 321 1.03 33.24 5.87
C GLY A 321 -0.13 34.02 5.24
N SER A 322 0.03 35.32 5.02
CA SER A 322 -1.00 36.14 4.36
C SER A 322 -1.29 35.69 2.92
N ALA A 323 -0.27 35.28 2.17
CA ALA A 323 -0.44 34.78 0.82
C ALA A 323 -1.05 33.36 0.81
N ARG A 324 -0.70 32.50 1.77
CA ARG A 324 -1.35 31.18 1.94
C ARG A 324 -2.85 31.33 2.24
N TYR A 325 -3.23 32.28 3.09
CA TYR A 325 -4.63 32.56 3.38
C TYR A 325 -5.41 33.03 2.14
N GLN A 326 -4.78 33.82 1.26
CA GLN A 326 -5.41 34.23 0.00
C GLN A 326 -5.69 33.03 -0.92
N VAL A 327 -4.76 32.06 -0.99
CA VAL A 327 -4.98 30.80 -1.73
C VAL A 327 -6.22 30.07 -1.22
N LEU A 328 -6.47 30.06 0.10
CA LEU A 328 -7.65 29.43 0.68
C LEU A 328 -8.96 30.18 0.36
N SER A 329 -8.93 31.51 0.29
CA SER A 329 -10.14 32.34 0.39
C SER A 329 -10.63 32.96 -0.92
N VAL A 330 -9.86 32.87 -2.02
CA VAL A 330 -10.16 33.62 -3.26
C VAL A 330 -10.38 32.73 -4.50
N GLY A 331 -10.11 31.42 -4.45
CA GLY A 331 -10.10 30.60 -5.67
C GLY A 331 -11.48 30.33 -6.29
N GLY A 332 -12.56 30.36 -5.51
CA GLY A 332 -13.92 30.15 -5.99
C GLY A 332 -14.25 28.68 -6.31
N ASN A 333 -15.54 28.33 -6.28
CA ASN A 333 -16.04 27.02 -6.69
C ASN A 333 -16.31 27.02 -8.21
N SER A 334 -15.28 26.72 -9.00
CA SER A 334 -15.35 26.79 -10.46
C SER A 334 -14.80 25.53 -11.12
N ASP A 335 -15.35 25.18 -12.29
CA ASP A 335 -14.82 24.07 -13.09
C ASP A 335 -13.40 24.41 -13.53
N ILE A 336 -12.43 23.74 -12.92
CA ILE A 336 -11.04 23.79 -13.35
C ILE A 336 -10.73 22.53 -14.15
N THR A 337 -10.16 22.70 -15.33
CA THR A 337 -9.63 21.61 -16.16
C THR A 337 -8.32 22.08 -16.77
N GLY A 338 -7.33 21.22 -16.80
CA GLY A 338 -6.05 21.58 -17.37
C GLY A 338 -5.09 20.42 -17.50
N LYS A 339 -3.86 20.78 -17.84
CA LYS A 339 -2.74 19.88 -18.06
C LYS A 339 -1.50 20.45 -17.36
N GLY A 340 -0.74 19.60 -16.72
CA GLY A 340 0.55 19.88 -16.13
C GLY A 340 0.65 19.45 -14.68
N ALA A 341 1.88 19.30 -14.16
CA ALA A 341 2.08 19.10 -12.74
C ALA A 341 1.66 20.35 -11.97
N GLN A 342 0.63 20.20 -11.15
CA GLN A 342 0.04 21.29 -10.38
C GLN A 342 -0.12 20.84 -8.93
N ASN A 343 0.08 21.77 -8.01
CA ASN A 343 -0.46 21.60 -6.66
C ASN A 343 -1.86 22.20 -6.65
N PHE A 344 -2.76 21.54 -5.95
CA PHE A 344 -4.12 21.99 -5.74
C PHE A 344 -4.34 22.30 -4.28
N VAL A 345 -5.28 23.20 -4.03
CA VAL A 345 -5.87 23.40 -2.72
C VAL A 345 -7.38 23.40 -2.89
N ILE A 346 -8.04 22.49 -2.17
CA ILE A 346 -9.48 22.53 -1.94
C ILE A 346 -9.69 23.16 -0.57
N ALA A 347 -10.43 24.25 -0.47
CA ALA A 347 -10.66 24.92 0.80
C ALA A 347 -12.16 25.13 1.10
N CYS A 348 -12.50 24.90 2.36
CA CYS A 348 -13.83 25.03 2.92
C CYS A 348 -13.86 26.18 3.92
N GLY A 349 -14.95 26.95 3.91
CA GLY A 349 -15.14 28.11 4.77
C GLY A 349 -15.76 29.31 4.04
N PRO A 350 -15.69 30.51 4.63
CA PRO A 350 -15.16 30.79 5.96
C PRO A 350 -16.08 30.33 7.11
N TYR A 351 -15.50 30.04 8.26
CA TYR A 351 -16.23 29.71 9.51
C TYR A 351 -15.93 30.70 10.63
N ASP A 352 -16.96 31.04 11.40
CA ASP A 352 -16.81 31.73 12.68
C ASP A 352 -16.98 30.70 13.80
N MET A 353 -15.94 30.48 14.62
CA MET A 353 -15.89 29.43 15.63
C MET A 353 -15.68 30.03 17.03
N ASP A 354 -16.70 29.97 17.89
CA ASP A 354 -16.51 30.26 19.31
C ASP A 354 -15.72 29.12 19.99
N ILE A 355 -15.32 29.31 21.25
CA ILE A 355 -14.59 28.28 21.98
C ILE A 355 -15.47 27.05 22.19
N ASN A 356 -14.89 25.89 21.89
CA ASN A 356 -15.50 24.56 21.82
C ASN A 356 -16.48 24.34 20.65
N ASP A 357 -16.67 25.31 19.76
CA ASP A 357 -17.37 25.04 18.51
C ASP A 357 -16.50 24.12 17.62
N ASP A 358 -17.17 23.31 16.82
CA ASP A 358 -16.53 22.42 15.87
C ASP A 358 -17.10 22.49 14.46
N VAL A 359 -16.28 22.10 13.50
CA VAL A 359 -16.59 21.95 12.08
C VAL A 359 -16.12 20.57 11.64
N ARG A 360 -17.01 19.82 11.00
CA ARG A 360 -16.73 18.51 10.42
C ARG A 360 -16.57 18.60 8.90
N ILE A 361 -15.53 17.98 8.39
CA ILE A 361 -15.26 17.86 6.95
C ILE A 361 -14.87 16.41 6.66
N VAL A 362 -15.58 15.77 5.73
CA VAL A 362 -15.33 14.39 5.34
C VAL A 362 -14.91 14.34 3.88
N LEU A 363 -13.69 13.84 3.66
CA LEU A 363 -13.07 13.69 2.35
C LEU A 363 -12.91 12.21 2.02
N VAL A 364 -12.77 11.91 0.73
CA VAL A 364 -12.40 10.59 0.25
C VAL A 364 -11.25 10.69 -0.73
N GLN A 365 -10.21 9.91 -0.52
CA GLN A 365 -9.14 9.71 -1.48
C GLN A 365 -9.45 8.45 -2.27
N ILE A 366 -9.44 8.53 -3.60
CA ILE A 366 -9.84 7.44 -4.49
C ILE A 366 -8.74 7.16 -5.50
N ILE A 367 -8.49 5.88 -5.72
CA ILE A 367 -7.52 5.38 -6.69
C ILE A 367 -8.19 4.25 -7.46
N ASP A 368 -8.54 4.47 -8.73
CA ASP A 368 -9.27 3.47 -9.52
C ASP A 368 -9.03 3.60 -11.02
N GLY A 369 -9.35 2.57 -11.81
CA GLY A 369 -9.12 2.55 -13.26
C GLY A 369 -9.65 1.30 -13.95
N ILE A 370 -9.19 1.04 -15.18
CA ILE A 370 -9.45 -0.24 -15.86
C ILE A 370 -8.80 -1.39 -15.09
N SER A 371 -9.21 -2.65 -15.29
CA SER A 371 -8.58 -3.80 -14.62
C SER A 371 -7.22 -4.16 -15.22
N ARG A 372 -6.44 -4.97 -14.50
CA ARG A 372 -5.13 -5.44 -14.97
C ARG A 372 -5.25 -6.27 -16.23
N GLU A 373 -6.21 -7.18 -16.24
CA GLU A 373 -6.53 -8.06 -17.37
C GLU A 373 -6.90 -7.21 -18.59
N LYS A 374 -7.69 -6.16 -18.40
CA LYS A 374 -8.06 -5.23 -19.47
C LYS A 374 -6.85 -4.46 -20.00
N ALA A 375 -5.96 -3.98 -19.12
CA ALA A 375 -4.72 -3.33 -19.53
C ALA A 375 -3.82 -4.27 -20.37
N GLN A 376 -3.74 -5.55 -19.99
CA GLN A 376 -3.01 -6.57 -20.77
C GLN A 376 -3.65 -6.84 -22.13
N GLU A 377 -4.97 -7.00 -22.16
CA GLU A 377 -5.73 -7.19 -23.38
C GLU A 377 -5.50 -6.04 -24.37
N ILE A 378 -5.65 -4.79 -23.90
CA ILE A 378 -5.43 -3.58 -24.68
C ILE A 378 -3.97 -3.51 -25.19
N GLY A 379 -3.00 -3.80 -24.33
CA GLY A 379 -1.58 -3.79 -24.69
C GLY A 379 -1.26 -4.78 -25.81
N VAL A 380 -1.78 -6.02 -25.74
CA VAL A 380 -1.62 -7.02 -26.79
C VAL A 380 -2.31 -6.60 -28.10
N GLN A 381 -3.52 -6.06 -28.01
CA GLN A 381 -4.26 -5.57 -29.19
C GLN A 381 -3.49 -4.44 -29.89
N TRP A 382 -2.90 -3.51 -29.11
CA TRP A 382 -2.14 -2.41 -29.67
C TRP A 382 -0.80 -2.87 -30.26
N LEU A 383 -0.05 -3.73 -29.55
CA LEU A 383 1.21 -4.31 -30.04
C LEU A 383 1.03 -5.08 -31.35
N SER A 384 -0.09 -5.77 -31.51
CA SER A 384 -0.43 -6.53 -32.71
C SER A 384 -1.04 -5.68 -33.84
N GLY A 385 -1.28 -4.39 -33.61
CA GLY A 385 -1.91 -3.49 -34.58
C GLY A 385 -3.40 -3.74 -34.80
N GLN A 386 -4.08 -4.44 -33.89
CA GLN A 386 -5.53 -4.70 -33.97
C GLN A 386 -6.37 -3.45 -33.66
N ILE A 387 -5.85 -2.56 -32.80
CA ILE A 387 -6.50 -1.29 -32.45
C ILE A 387 -5.60 -0.11 -32.81
N THR A 388 -6.22 1.03 -33.13
CA THR A 388 -5.52 2.31 -33.32
C THR A 388 -5.11 2.91 -31.98
N HIS A 389 -4.23 3.91 -32.01
CA HIS A 389 -3.87 4.66 -30.80
C HIS A 389 -5.10 5.33 -30.14
N ASP A 390 -5.99 5.96 -30.93
CA ASP A 390 -7.21 6.56 -30.41
C ASP A 390 -8.13 5.54 -29.71
N GLN A 391 -8.21 4.32 -30.25
CA GLN A 391 -8.97 3.24 -29.63
C GLN A 391 -8.31 2.77 -28.32
N TYR A 392 -6.97 2.67 -28.30
CA TYR A 392 -6.20 2.35 -27.09
C TYR A 392 -6.49 3.35 -25.96
N ILE A 393 -6.42 4.66 -26.24
CA ILE A 393 -6.70 5.71 -25.24
C ILE A 393 -8.16 5.62 -24.75
N LYS A 394 -9.11 5.50 -25.68
CA LYS A 394 -10.55 5.45 -25.34
C LYS A 394 -10.89 4.27 -24.43
N GLU A 395 -10.26 3.11 -24.63
CA GLU A 395 -10.48 1.95 -23.76
C GLU A 395 -9.96 2.21 -22.35
N ILE A 396 -8.83 2.90 -22.19
CA ILE A 396 -8.28 3.23 -20.86
C ILE A 396 -9.10 4.31 -20.16
N GLU A 397 -9.63 5.28 -20.92
CA GLU A 397 -10.49 6.35 -20.39
C GLU A 397 -11.79 5.82 -19.76
N THR A 398 -12.20 4.58 -20.09
CA THR A 398 -13.32 3.91 -19.38
C THR A 398 -13.03 3.71 -17.89
N GLY A 399 -11.76 3.74 -17.47
CA GLY A 399 -11.35 3.72 -16.08
C GLY A 399 -11.89 4.90 -15.25
N LYS A 400 -12.26 6.02 -15.90
CA LYS A 400 -12.94 7.13 -15.25
C LYS A 400 -14.26 6.69 -14.61
N ASP A 401 -14.99 5.78 -15.26
CA ASP A 401 -16.24 5.25 -14.70
C ASP A 401 -15.98 4.47 -13.40
N SER A 402 -14.84 3.79 -13.28
CA SER A 402 -14.44 3.11 -12.05
C SER A 402 -14.20 4.10 -10.91
N LEU A 403 -13.53 5.23 -11.17
CA LEU A 403 -13.35 6.32 -10.19
C LEU A 403 -14.70 6.81 -9.64
N PHE A 404 -15.66 7.08 -10.53
CA PHE A 404 -16.98 7.57 -10.13
C PHE A 404 -17.84 6.49 -9.43
N LYS A 405 -17.68 5.21 -9.78
CA LYS A 405 -18.27 4.10 -9.02
C LYS A 405 -17.71 4.05 -7.60
N SER A 406 -16.39 4.17 -7.43
CA SER A 406 -15.76 4.22 -6.12
C SER A 406 -16.21 5.45 -5.31
N MET A 407 -16.40 6.61 -5.94
CA MET A 407 -16.97 7.79 -5.30
C MET A 407 -18.41 7.54 -4.82
N ALA A 408 -19.26 6.95 -5.68
CA ALA A 408 -20.63 6.61 -5.32
C ALA A 408 -20.70 5.60 -4.16
N THR A 409 -19.82 4.61 -4.16
CA THR A 409 -19.66 3.65 -3.06
C THR A 409 -19.27 4.39 -1.77
N ALA A 410 -18.26 5.24 -1.79
CA ALA A 410 -17.85 6.00 -0.60
C ALA A 410 -18.97 6.90 -0.04
N VAL A 411 -19.77 7.54 -0.91
CA VAL A 411 -20.99 8.28 -0.51
C VAL A 411 -22.00 7.34 0.16
N ALA A 412 -22.25 6.16 -0.40
CA ALA A 412 -23.18 5.20 0.18
C ALA A 412 -22.69 4.72 1.56
N ILE A 413 -21.39 4.44 1.72
CA ILE A 413 -20.78 4.06 3.01
C ILE A 413 -20.94 5.18 4.04
N TYR A 414 -20.64 6.42 3.66
CA TYR A 414 -20.78 7.57 4.55
C TYR A 414 -22.23 7.75 5.02
N ASN A 415 -23.20 7.64 4.11
CA ASN A 415 -24.64 7.74 4.42
C ASN A 415 -25.13 6.61 5.35
N HIS A 416 -24.44 5.47 5.38
CA HIS A 416 -24.69 4.38 6.34
C HIS A 416 -23.84 4.47 7.61
N ASN A 417 -23.32 5.66 7.94
CA ASN A 417 -22.46 5.90 9.10
C ASN A 417 -21.24 4.98 9.12
N TYR A 418 -20.60 4.81 7.97
CA TYR A 418 -19.42 3.97 7.75
C TYR A 418 -19.67 2.46 7.87
N LYS A 419 -20.90 2.04 8.17
CA LYS A 419 -21.21 0.62 8.35
C LYS A 419 -21.63 0.00 7.02
N VAL A 420 -20.96 -1.08 6.67
CA VAL A 420 -21.28 -1.90 5.50
C VAL A 420 -21.36 -3.38 5.89
N PRO A 421 -22.08 -4.19 5.09
CA PRO A 421 -21.92 -5.63 5.14
C PRO A 421 -20.43 -5.98 5.00
N SER A 422 -19.98 -6.94 5.80
CA SER A 422 -18.59 -7.37 5.84
C SER A 422 -18.53 -8.86 5.54
N PRO A 423 -17.59 -9.31 4.70
CA PRO A 423 -17.37 -10.72 4.51
C PRO A 423 -16.95 -11.37 5.83
N PRO A 424 -17.05 -12.71 5.92
CA PRO A 424 -16.37 -13.48 6.93
C PRO A 424 -14.88 -13.08 7.00
N PRO A 425 -14.23 -13.16 8.18
CA PRO A 425 -12.80 -12.87 8.29
C PRO A 425 -11.97 -13.89 7.52
N SER A 426 -10.77 -13.50 7.07
CA SER A 426 -9.78 -14.43 6.53
C SER A 426 -9.45 -15.54 7.54
N PRO A 427 -9.02 -16.73 7.10
CA PRO A 427 -8.51 -17.75 8.00
C PRO A 427 -7.41 -17.23 8.93
N ASP A 428 -7.54 -17.42 10.24
CA ASP A 428 -6.56 -17.03 11.27
C ASP A 428 -5.17 -17.66 11.05
N SER A 429 -5.10 -18.80 10.37
CA SER A 429 -3.84 -19.44 10.00
C SER A 429 -3.85 -20.05 8.61
N LEU A 430 -2.72 -19.93 7.92
CA LEU A 430 -2.40 -20.63 6.68
C LEU A 430 -1.02 -21.30 6.83
N VAL A 431 -0.98 -22.62 6.66
CA VAL A 431 0.25 -23.43 6.67
C VAL A 431 0.50 -23.97 5.26
N ILE A 432 1.69 -23.70 4.74
CA ILE A 432 2.13 -24.14 3.42
C ILE A 432 3.30 -25.08 3.60
N THR A 433 3.13 -26.34 3.22
CA THR A 433 4.19 -27.35 3.25
C THR A 433 4.71 -27.61 1.86
N THR A 434 5.97 -27.24 1.63
CA THR A 434 6.68 -27.54 0.39
C THR A 434 7.02 -29.02 0.34
N GLY A 435 6.75 -29.66 -0.79
CA GLY A 435 6.99 -31.07 -1.00
C GLY A 435 7.56 -31.35 -2.39
N VAL A 436 7.91 -32.61 -2.63
CA VAL A 436 8.40 -33.03 -3.95
C VAL A 436 7.28 -32.88 -4.98
N GLY A 437 7.48 -32.00 -5.96
CA GLY A 437 6.52 -31.77 -7.05
C GLY A 437 5.23 -31.05 -6.66
N LYS A 438 5.08 -30.61 -5.41
CA LYS A 438 3.82 -30.06 -4.91
C LYS A 438 4.01 -29.11 -3.71
N ASN A 439 3.03 -28.24 -3.50
CA ASN A 439 2.84 -27.52 -2.25
C ASN A 439 1.50 -27.93 -1.65
N THR A 440 1.45 -28.20 -0.34
CA THR A 440 0.21 -28.53 0.38
C THR A 440 -0.17 -27.37 1.27
N LEU A 441 -1.41 -26.91 1.18
CA LEU A 441 -1.95 -25.79 1.93
C LEU A 441 -2.97 -26.31 2.93
N HIS A 442 -2.90 -25.81 4.15
CA HIS A 442 -3.83 -26.09 5.23
C HIS A 442 -4.24 -24.79 5.95
N TRP A 443 -5.52 -24.61 6.28
CA TRP A 443 -6.02 -23.37 6.90
C TRP A 443 -7.09 -23.59 7.97
N SER A 444 -7.33 -22.56 8.78
CA SER A 444 -8.28 -22.59 9.89
C SER A 444 -9.73 -22.32 9.49
N SER A 445 -10.68 -22.81 10.30
CA SER A 445 -12.13 -22.75 10.09
C SER A 445 -12.85 -21.57 10.78
N ASN A 446 -12.11 -20.58 11.30
CA ASN A 446 -12.67 -19.47 12.08
C ASN A 446 -13.78 -18.69 11.35
N ALA A 447 -13.68 -18.57 10.02
CA ALA A 447 -14.65 -17.87 9.18
C ALA A 447 -16.05 -18.53 9.14
N GLU A 448 -16.16 -19.84 9.32
CA GLU A 448 -17.41 -20.58 9.07
C GLU A 448 -18.54 -20.24 10.04
N ASN A 449 -18.18 -19.72 11.23
CA ASN A 449 -19.13 -19.45 12.30
C ASN A 449 -19.38 -17.96 12.54
N THR A 450 -18.79 -17.08 11.71
CA THR A 450 -18.96 -15.64 11.87
C THR A 450 -20.30 -15.18 11.34
N SER A 451 -20.84 -14.15 11.97
CA SER A 451 -22.02 -13.42 11.51
C SER A 451 -21.56 -12.12 10.88
N ASP A 452 -22.23 -11.71 9.81
CA ASP A 452 -22.03 -10.41 9.18
C ASP A 452 -22.19 -9.29 10.23
N ALA A 453 -21.26 -8.34 10.22
CA ALA A 453 -21.13 -7.34 11.26
C ALA A 453 -22.29 -6.34 11.30
N LEU A 454 -23.00 -6.16 10.19
CA LEU A 454 -24.11 -5.22 10.06
C LEU A 454 -25.46 -5.87 10.33
N THR A 455 -25.69 -7.05 9.76
CA THR A 455 -26.99 -7.75 9.75
C THR A 455 -27.10 -8.80 10.85
N GLY A 456 -25.97 -9.32 11.36
CA GLY A 456 -25.94 -10.42 12.32
C GLY A 456 -26.32 -11.79 11.73
N VAL A 457 -26.47 -11.88 10.41
CA VAL A 457 -26.78 -13.12 9.69
C VAL A 457 -25.49 -13.90 9.44
N LYS A 458 -25.53 -15.24 9.53
CA LYS A 458 -24.42 -16.10 9.09
C LYS A 458 -24.60 -16.41 7.61
N ASP A 459 -23.70 -15.89 6.79
CA ASP A 459 -23.76 -15.95 5.32
C ASP A 459 -22.44 -16.46 4.69
N PHE A 460 -21.55 -17.03 5.51
CA PHE A 460 -20.35 -17.72 5.02
C PHE A 460 -20.70 -18.76 3.95
N SER A 461 -20.00 -18.69 2.82
CA SER A 461 -20.26 -19.53 1.65
C SER A 461 -19.08 -20.41 1.28
N GLY A 462 -17.84 -20.00 1.54
CA GLY A 462 -16.68 -20.86 1.28
C GLY A 462 -15.31 -20.17 1.32
N TYR A 463 -14.33 -20.83 0.72
CA TYR A 463 -12.94 -20.36 0.61
C TYR A 463 -12.45 -20.30 -0.84
N ARG A 464 -11.59 -19.33 -1.16
CA ARG A 464 -10.86 -19.23 -2.43
C ARG A 464 -9.37 -19.14 -2.17
N ILE A 465 -8.58 -19.83 -3.00
CA ILE A 465 -7.12 -19.76 -2.97
C ILE A 465 -6.64 -19.03 -4.21
N TYR A 466 -5.86 -17.98 -3.98
CA TYR A 466 -5.15 -17.25 -5.00
C TYR A 466 -3.66 -17.55 -4.94
N ARG A 467 -3.00 -17.55 -6.09
CA ARG A 467 -1.57 -17.82 -6.20
C ARG A 467 -0.88 -16.85 -7.17
N ALA A 468 0.29 -16.36 -6.78
CA ALA A 468 1.19 -15.62 -7.64
C ALA A 468 2.54 -16.35 -7.79
N ALA A 469 3.15 -16.29 -8.97
CA ALA A 469 4.46 -16.89 -9.25
C ALA A 469 5.58 -15.83 -9.21
N ILE A 470 6.78 -16.25 -8.78
CA ILE A 470 8.04 -15.49 -8.74
C ILE A 470 8.05 -14.36 -7.71
N SER A 471 7.01 -13.53 -7.66
CA SER A 471 6.87 -12.39 -6.75
C SER A 471 5.42 -12.28 -6.24
N PRO A 472 5.20 -11.85 -4.98
CA PRO A 472 3.86 -11.56 -4.48
C PRO A 472 3.24 -10.32 -5.14
N ASN A 473 4.01 -9.55 -5.91
CA ASN A 473 3.52 -8.41 -6.70
C ASN A 473 3.07 -8.83 -8.12
N ASN A 474 3.14 -10.13 -8.45
CA ASN A 474 2.72 -10.64 -9.76
C ASN A 474 1.19 -10.78 -9.85
N ILE A 475 0.68 -11.29 -10.98
CA ILE A 475 -0.75 -11.60 -11.15
C ILE A 475 -1.11 -12.70 -10.16
N TRP A 476 -2.21 -12.48 -9.44
CA TRP A 476 -2.80 -13.47 -8.55
C TRP A 476 -3.92 -14.19 -9.29
N GLU A 477 -3.76 -15.49 -9.48
CA GLU A 477 -4.75 -16.33 -10.14
C GLU A 477 -5.53 -17.14 -9.11
N LYS A 478 -6.85 -17.22 -9.27
CA LYS A 478 -7.67 -18.14 -8.48
C LYS A 478 -7.40 -19.57 -8.94
N ILE A 479 -6.81 -20.40 -8.08
CA ILE A 479 -6.45 -21.79 -8.40
C ILE A 479 -7.40 -22.82 -7.77
N PHE A 480 -8.18 -22.39 -6.77
CA PHE A 480 -9.11 -23.27 -6.05
C PHE A 480 -10.26 -22.50 -5.42
N GLU A 481 -11.42 -23.16 -5.33
CA GLU A 481 -12.61 -22.68 -4.63
C GLU A 481 -13.38 -23.86 -4.04
N CYS A 482 -13.72 -23.79 -2.75
CA CYS A 482 -14.62 -24.74 -2.08
C CYS A 482 -15.81 -24.02 -1.45
N GLY A 483 -16.95 -24.71 -1.38
CA GLY A 483 -18.21 -24.10 -0.95
C GLY A 483 -18.95 -23.36 -2.07
N GLY A 484 -19.94 -22.57 -1.66
CA GLY A 484 -20.80 -21.79 -2.55
C GLY A 484 -21.36 -22.61 -3.70
N LYS A 485 -21.04 -22.19 -4.93
CA LYS A 485 -21.48 -22.84 -6.18
C LYS A 485 -20.37 -23.64 -6.87
N SER A 486 -19.23 -23.88 -6.22
CA SER A 486 -18.07 -24.53 -6.85
C SER A 486 -18.27 -26.02 -7.12
N GLY A 487 -19.23 -26.66 -6.45
CA GLY A 487 -19.44 -28.11 -6.48
C GLY A 487 -18.43 -28.89 -5.61
N VAL A 488 -17.49 -28.21 -4.96
CA VAL A 488 -16.53 -28.79 -4.03
C VAL A 488 -17.01 -28.53 -2.60
N PRO A 489 -17.19 -29.57 -1.75
CA PRO A 489 -17.54 -29.37 -0.35
C PRO A 489 -16.51 -28.50 0.39
N ILE A 490 -16.94 -27.80 1.44
CA ILE A 490 -16.02 -27.07 2.32
C ILE A 490 -14.91 -28.01 2.79
N THR A 491 -13.67 -27.56 2.64
CA THR A 491 -12.45 -28.27 3.01
C THR A 491 -11.45 -27.29 3.60
N HIS A 492 -10.41 -27.82 4.25
CA HIS A 492 -9.34 -27.08 4.89
C HIS A 492 -7.96 -27.44 4.33
N ASP A 493 -7.96 -28.19 3.22
CA ASP A 493 -6.76 -28.74 2.61
C ASP A 493 -6.82 -28.59 1.09
N TYR A 494 -5.69 -28.20 0.50
CA TYR A 494 -5.49 -28.17 -0.95
C TYR A 494 -4.06 -28.58 -1.33
N VAL A 495 -3.92 -29.30 -2.44
CA VAL A 495 -2.62 -29.71 -2.97
C VAL A 495 -2.41 -29.06 -4.34
N ASP A 496 -1.46 -28.14 -4.40
CA ASP A 496 -1.04 -27.51 -5.64
C ASP A 496 0.07 -28.34 -6.31
N THR A 497 -0.24 -28.92 -7.46
CA THR A 497 0.72 -29.66 -8.30
C THR A 497 1.05 -28.94 -9.61
N ASN A 498 0.37 -27.83 -9.93
CA ASN A 498 0.57 -27.11 -11.18
C ASN A 498 1.70 -26.08 -11.02
N LEU A 499 2.90 -26.58 -10.73
CA LEU A 499 4.05 -25.80 -10.30
C LEU A 499 5.24 -26.04 -11.23
N VAL A 500 5.93 -24.96 -11.59
CA VAL A 500 7.23 -25.03 -12.25
C VAL A 500 8.31 -25.07 -11.17
N MET A 501 8.98 -26.22 -11.07
CA MET A 501 9.98 -26.48 -10.02
C MET A 501 11.14 -25.49 -10.09
N GLY A 502 11.43 -24.82 -8.98
CA GLY A 502 12.50 -23.83 -8.85
C GLY A 502 12.02 -22.39 -8.71
N PHE A 503 10.77 -22.10 -9.10
CA PHE A 503 10.15 -20.80 -8.81
C PHE A 503 9.50 -20.78 -7.43
N ASN A 504 9.51 -19.60 -6.83
CA ASN A 504 8.76 -19.29 -5.62
C ASN A 504 7.29 -19.04 -5.99
N TYR A 505 6.39 -19.63 -5.23
CA TYR A 505 4.95 -19.35 -5.33
C TYR A 505 4.45 -18.75 -4.03
N TYR A 506 3.59 -17.76 -4.15
CA TYR A 506 2.98 -17.03 -3.05
C TYR A 506 1.49 -17.36 -3.06
N TYR A 507 0.92 -17.56 -1.88
CA TYR A 507 -0.47 -17.99 -1.73
C TYR A 507 -1.22 -17.05 -0.81
N ALA A 508 -2.49 -16.83 -1.11
CA ALA A 508 -3.43 -16.09 -0.30
C ALA A 508 -4.70 -16.91 -0.21
N ILE A 509 -5.30 -16.95 0.98
CA ILE A 509 -6.56 -17.64 1.20
C ILE A 509 -7.56 -16.68 1.81
N ILE A 510 -8.71 -16.61 1.15
CA ILE A 510 -9.79 -15.74 1.57
C ILE A 510 -11.02 -16.57 1.89
N SER A 511 -11.88 -16.03 2.72
CA SER A 511 -13.25 -16.48 2.90
C SER A 511 -14.19 -15.59 2.08
N PHE A 512 -15.34 -16.13 1.69
CA PHE A 512 -16.36 -15.38 0.96
C PHE A 512 -17.77 -15.71 1.44
N ASP A 513 -18.67 -14.75 1.33
CA ASP A 513 -20.09 -14.90 1.63
C ASP A 513 -20.94 -15.25 0.40
N ASP A 514 -22.22 -15.52 0.60
CA ASP A 514 -23.16 -15.83 -0.49
C ASP A 514 -23.75 -14.59 -1.19
N GLY A 515 -23.34 -13.38 -0.78
CA GLY A 515 -23.80 -12.10 -1.30
C GLY A 515 -25.23 -11.71 -0.90
N THR A 516 -25.92 -12.50 -0.07
CA THR A 516 -27.31 -12.21 0.32
C THR A 516 -27.43 -10.99 1.22
N GLN A 517 -26.38 -10.67 1.99
CA GLN A 517 -26.34 -9.52 2.88
C GLN A 517 -25.67 -8.29 2.24
N ASN A 518 -25.18 -8.39 0.99
CA ASN A 518 -24.53 -7.27 0.32
C ASN A 518 -25.55 -6.19 -0.10
N THR A 519 -25.84 -5.25 0.80
CA THR A 519 -26.79 -4.16 0.57
C THR A 519 -26.31 -3.13 -0.45
N LEU A 520 -25.00 -3.04 -0.70
CA LEU A 520 -24.43 -2.12 -1.69
C LEU A 520 -24.53 -2.70 -3.10
N ASN A 521 -24.29 -4.01 -3.25
CA ASN A 521 -24.37 -4.74 -4.50
C ASN A 521 -25.11 -6.08 -4.30
N PRO A 522 -26.45 -6.08 -4.26
CA PRO A 522 -27.25 -7.27 -3.93
C PRO A 522 -26.91 -8.49 -4.79
N GLY A 523 -26.59 -9.61 -4.15
CA GLY A 523 -26.26 -10.88 -4.78
C GLY A 523 -24.80 -11.02 -5.23
N LEU A 524 -23.98 -9.97 -5.07
CA LEU A 524 -22.54 -10.05 -5.27
C LEU A 524 -21.86 -10.52 -3.98
N SER A 525 -21.13 -11.63 -4.07
CA SER A 525 -20.33 -12.19 -2.97
C SER A 525 -19.23 -11.21 -2.55
N LEU A 526 -19.11 -10.94 -1.25
CA LEU A 526 -17.97 -10.23 -0.67
C LEU A 526 -16.87 -11.22 -0.30
N GLU A 527 -15.65 -10.75 -0.41
CA GLU A 527 -14.43 -11.51 -0.16
C GLU A 527 -13.60 -10.83 0.91
N SER A 528 -13.07 -11.63 1.84
CA SER A 528 -12.05 -11.14 2.78
C SER A 528 -10.79 -10.72 2.04
N SER A 529 -10.01 -9.83 2.63
CA SER A 529 -8.84 -9.29 1.93
C SER A 529 -7.73 -10.31 1.79
N TRP A 530 -7.38 -10.61 0.54
CA TRP A 530 -6.22 -11.42 0.22
C TRP A 530 -4.93 -10.80 0.78
N LEU A 531 -4.79 -9.47 0.84
CA LEU A 531 -3.63 -8.75 1.39
C LEU A 531 -3.32 -9.11 2.85
N THR A 532 -4.37 -9.35 3.64
CA THR A 532 -4.21 -9.78 5.04
C THR A 532 -3.74 -11.23 5.15
N SER A 533 -4.08 -12.06 4.16
CA SER A 533 -3.81 -13.50 4.14
C SER A 533 -2.59 -13.92 3.31
N THR A 534 -1.93 -12.97 2.65
CA THR A 534 -0.82 -13.24 1.72
C THR A 534 0.39 -13.83 2.44
N ALA A 535 0.84 -15.00 1.99
CA ALA A 535 2.17 -15.51 2.30
C ALA A 535 3.21 -14.68 1.56
N TYR A 536 3.96 -13.81 2.25
CA TYR A 536 5.09 -13.09 1.65
C TYR A 536 6.37 -13.94 1.56
N LEU A 537 6.36 -15.19 2.04
CA LEU A 537 7.40 -16.18 1.73
C LEU A 537 7.07 -16.93 0.46
N GLY A 538 8.08 -17.06 -0.40
CA GLY A 538 8.03 -17.96 -1.54
C GLY A 538 8.03 -19.42 -1.11
N ALA A 539 7.00 -20.17 -1.47
CA ALA A 539 6.95 -21.62 -1.37
C ALA A 539 7.42 -22.24 -2.69
N ALA A 540 8.64 -22.78 -2.68
CA ALA A 540 9.20 -23.51 -3.82
C ALA A 540 9.03 -25.01 -3.64
N ALA A 541 8.33 -25.66 -4.58
CA ALA A 541 8.23 -27.11 -4.58
C ALA A 541 9.61 -27.75 -4.83
N ALA A 542 9.89 -28.82 -4.10
CA ALA A 542 11.16 -29.52 -4.15
C ALA A 542 11.24 -30.45 -5.37
N ARG A 543 12.47 -30.67 -5.87
CA ARG A 543 12.74 -31.68 -6.89
C ARG A 543 13.06 -33.02 -6.23
N LYS A 544 12.59 -34.11 -6.83
CA LYS A 544 12.93 -35.47 -6.40
C LYS A 544 14.41 -35.74 -6.71
N ALA A 545 15.12 -36.33 -5.76
CA ALA A 545 16.48 -36.81 -5.98
C ALA A 545 16.54 -37.94 -7.02
N GLU A 546 17.61 -37.93 -7.81
CA GLU A 546 17.95 -39.00 -8.73
C GLU A 546 18.45 -40.23 -7.95
N THR A 547 18.01 -41.42 -8.37
CA THR A 547 18.31 -42.68 -7.67
C THR A 547 19.16 -43.65 -8.50
N SER A 548 19.52 -43.29 -9.73
CA SER A 548 20.38 -44.08 -10.61
C SER A 548 21.38 -43.19 -11.32
N PHE A 549 22.54 -43.74 -11.70
CA PHE A 549 23.54 -42.98 -12.46
C PHE A 549 23.02 -42.52 -13.82
N ALA A 550 22.28 -43.38 -14.54
CA ALA A 550 21.74 -43.06 -15.85
C ALA A 550 20.79 -41.85 -15.78
N SER A 551 19.84 -41.86 -14.85
CA SER A 551 18.90 -40.75 -14.68
C SER A 551 19.58 -39.48 -14.18
N PHE A 552 20.55 -39.59 -13.26
CA PHE A 552 21.41 -38.48 -12.84
C PHE A 552 22.15 -37.84 -14.02
N GLN A 553 22.85 -38.65 -14.82
CA GLN A 553 23.62 -38.17 -15.97
C GLN A 553 22.71 -37.52 -17.03
N ASP A 554 21.55 -38.11 -17.30
CA ASP A 554 20.61 -37.61 -18.31
C ASP A 554 19.89 -36.34 -17.87
N ASN A 555 19.61 -36.17 -16.57
CA ASN A 555 18.81 -35.07 -16.03
C ASN A 555 19.63 -33.93 -15.41
N LEU A 556 20.94 -34.09 -15.19
CA LEU A 556 21.77 -33.04 -14.62
C LEU A 556 21.72 -31.78 -15.49
N ARG A 557 21.17 -30.69 -14.95
CA ARG A 557 21.09 -29.39 -15.62
C ARG A 557 21.48 -28.26 -14.66
N VAL A 558 21.89 -27.15 -15.25
CA VAL A 558 22.08 -25.86 -14.58
C VAL A 558 21.03 -24.91 -15.11
N VAL A 559 20.28 -24.23 -14.25
CA VAL A 559 19.15 -23.36 -14.62
C VAL A 559 19.28 -21.99 -13.95
N PRO A 560 19.26 -20.87 -14.71
CA PRO A 560 19.20 -20.81 -16.16
C PRO A 560 20.57 -21.11 -16.77
N ASN A 561 20.61 -21.61 -18.00
CA ASN A 561 21.84 -21.76 -18.75
C ASN A 561 21.59 -21.39 -20.23
N PRO A 562 22.09 -20.24 -20.72
CA PRO A 562 22.95 -19.29 -20.00
C PRO A 562 22.22 -18.56 -18.86
N PHE A 563 22.91 -18.31 -17.75
CA PHE A 563 22.46 -17.31 -16.78
C PHE A 563 22.69 -15.92 -17.37
N ASN A 564 21.68 -15.06 -17.27
CA ASN A 564 21.76 -13.66 -17.67
C ASN A 564 21.16 -12.79 -16.55
N ILE A 565 21.94 -11.85 -16.01
CA ILE A 565 21.52 -10.96 -14.93
C ILE A 565 20.33 -10.06 -15.32
N ARG A 566 20.12 -9.84 -16.64
CA ARG A 566 19.01 -9.05 -17.18
C ARG A 566 17.77 -9.88 -17.50
N SER A 567 17.81 -11.21 -17.37
CA SER A 567 16.67 -12.09 -17.65
C SER A 567 15.83 -12.32 -16.40
N GLN A 568 14.51 -12.34 -16.56
CA GLN A 568 13.55 -12.67 -15.50
C GLN A 568 13.65 -14.16 -15.16
N ASN A 569 14.43 -14.50 -14.14
CA ASN A 569 14.68 -15.91 -13.79
C ASN A 569 14.00 -16.30 -12.47
N PHE A 570 14.47 -15.81 -11.32
CA PHE A 570 13.98 -16.30 -10.01
C PHE A 570 13.57 -15.22 -9.01
N GLY A 571 14.15 -14.01 -9.09
CA GLY A 571 13.88 -12.91 -8.16
C GLY A 571 12.95 -11.83 -8.72
N ASN A 572 12.69 -10.82 -7.90
CA ASN A 572 11.96 -9.64 -8.28
C ASN A 572 12.83 -8.77 -9.22
N PRO A 573 12.47 -8.67 -10.52
CA PRO A 573 13.25 -7.90 -11.48
C PRO A 573 13.25 -6.40 -11.15
N ASN A 574 12.31 -5.96 -10.31
CA ASN A 574 12.15 -4.56 -9.93
C ASN A 574 12.90 -4.19 -8.66
N ASP A 575 13.58 -5.14 -8.01
CA ASP A 575 14.42 -4.91 -6.86
C ASP A 575 15.83 -5.44 -7.15
N PRO A 576 16.77 -4.59 -7.59
CA PRO A 576 18.14 -5.01 -7.87
C PRO A 576 18.85 -5.61 -6.66
N SER A 577 18.36 -5.36 -5.43
CA SER A 577 18.90 -5.90 -4.20
C SER A 577 18.37 -7.29 -3.84
N ASP A 578 17.35 -7.79 -4.56
CA ASP A 578 16.79 -9.12 -4.33
C ASP A 578 17.87 -10.20 -4.57
N PRO A 579 18.23 -10.99 -3.54
CA PRO A 579 19.26 -12.02 -3.67
C PRO A 579 18.89 -13.11 -4.69
N GLU A 580 17.59 -13.35 -4.93
CA GLU A 580 17.11 -14.34 -5.91
C GLU A 580 17.43 -13.93 -7.36
N ASN A 581 17.73 -12.65 -7.64
CA ASN A 581 18.17 -12.19 -8.96
C ASN A 581 19.51 -12.81 -9.38
N ASN A 582 20.32 -13.26 -8.42
CA ASN A 582 21.60 -13.96 -8.67
C ASN A 582 21.48 -15.48 -8.56
N LYS A 583 20.27 -16.03 -8.44
CA LYS A 583 20.09 -17.45 -8.21
C LYS A 583 20.38 -18.29 -9.45
N LEU A 584 21.10 -19.38 -9.21
CA LEU A 584 21.39 -20.46 -10.14
C LEU A 584 21.02 -21.78 -9.46
N LEU A 585 20.38 -22.69 -10.19
CA LEU A 585 19.97 -23.99 -9.68
C LEU A 585 20.73 -25.12 -10.40
N PHE A 586 21.34 -26.00 -9.62
CA PHE A 586 21.72 -27.33 -10.08
C PHE A 586 20.50 -28.24 -9.89
N VAL A 587 20.06 -28.93 -10.94
CA VAL A 587 18.87 -29.80 -10.91
C VAL A 587 19.19 -31.17 -11.49
N GLY A 588 18.40 -32.18 -11.10
CA GLY A 588 18.67 -33.58 -11.45
C GLY A 588 19.79 -34.16 -10.60
N LEU A 589 19.92 -33.72 -9.35
CA LEU A 589 20.97 -34.18 -8.44
C LEU A 589 20.58 -35.48 -7.71
N PRO A 590 21.55 -36.31 -7.33
CA PRO A 590 21.38 -37.30 -6.27
C PRO A 590 21.14 -36.61 -4.93
N GLY A 591 20.47 -37.28 -3.99
CA GLY A 591 20.10 -36.67 -2.69
C GLY A 591 21.29 -36.31 -1.79
N GLU A 592 22.47 -36.88 -2.06
CA GLU A 592 23.74 -36.51 -1.44
C GLU A 592 24.84 -36.44 -2.51
N CYS A 593 25.47 -35.29 -2.67
CA CYS A 593 26.59 -35.11 -3.60
C CYS A 593 27.48 -33.91 -3.23
N THR A 594 28.69 -33.86 -3.80
CA THR A 594 29.55 -32.67 -3.73
C THR A 594 29.61 -32.01 -5.10
N ILE A 595 29.24 -30.73 -5.18
CA ILE A 595 29.31 -29.92 -6.40
C ILE A 595 30.56 -29.04 -6.31
N ARG A 596 31.49 -29.21 -7.24
CA ARG A 596 32.69 -28.38 -7.36
C ARG A 596 32.62 -27.57 -8.65
N ILE A 597 32.72 -26.26 -8.52
CA ILE A 597 32.59 -25.32 -9.63
C ILE A 597 33.96 -24.77 -9.98
N TYR A 598 34.32 -24.85 -11.26
CA TYR A 598 35.60 -24.44 -11.79
C TYR A 598 35.46 -23.44 -12.94
N THR A 599 36.49 -22.62 -13.14
CA THR A 599 36.69 -21.91 -14.41
C THR A 599 37.14 -22.89 -15.50
N VAL A 600 37.07 -22.49 -16.78
CA VAL A 600 37.59 -23.31 -17.91
C VAL A 600 39.09 -23.60 -17.82
N SER A 601 39.85 -22.81 -17.05
CA SER A 601 41.28 -23.04 -16.79
C SER A 601 41.54 -24.01 -15.64
N GLY A 602 40.49 -24.53 -14.99
CA GLY A 602 40.59 -25.49 -13.88
C GLY A 602 40.74 -24.88 -12.49
N ASN A 603 40.59 -23.56 -12.33
CA ASN A 603 40.63 -22.93 -11.01
C ASN A 603 39.32 -23.20 -10.26
N LEU A 604 39.42 -23.68 -9.01
CA LEU A 604 38.25 -23.90 -8.15
C LEU A 604 37.64 -22.58 -7.69
N VAL A 605 36.34 -22.45 -7.86
CA VAL A 605 35.54 -21.25 -7.58
C VAL A 605 34.68 -21.43 -6.33
N LYS A 606 34.00 -22.58 -6.22
CA LYS A 606 33.07 -22.88 -5.13
C LYS A 606 32.99 -24.39 -4.92
N THR A 607 32.91 -24.81 -3.65
CA THR A 607 32.46 -26.15 -3.27
C THR A 607 31.12 -26.07 -2.55
N ILE A 608 30.16 -26.90 -2.95
CA ILE A 608 28.84 -27.01 -2.32
C ILE A 608 28.64 -28.46 -1.87
N TYR A 609 28.37 -28.64 -0.59
CA TYR A 609 28.03 -29.94 0.00
C TYR A 609 26.51 -30.08 0.04
N HIS A 610 25.97 -30.89 -0.85
CA HIS A 610 24.54 -31.12 -0.98
C HIS A 610 24.16 -32.37 -0.19
N THR A 611 23.38 -32.21 0.89
CA THR A 611 23.02 -33.27 1.84
C THR A 611 21.55 -33.25 2.26
N ASN A 612 20.72 -32.46 1.58
CA ASN A 612 19.32 -32.25 1.95
C ASN A 612 18.37 -33.34 1.41
N GLY A 613 18.88 -34.32 0.66
CA GLY A 613 18.09 -35.42 0.11
C GLY A 613 17.24 -35.06 -1.12
N LEU A 614 17.34 -33.84 -1.65
CA LEU A 614 16.53 -33.35 -2.76
C LEU A 614 17.26 -33.49 -4.10
N GLY A 615 16.55 -33.27 -5.20
CA GLY A 615 17.11 -33.32 -6.55
C GLY A 615 17.64 -31.99 -7.06
N SER A 616 17.85 -31.02 -6.18
CA SER A 616 18.29 -29.69 -6.56
C SER A 616 19.03 -28.94 -5.46
N GLU A 617 19.97 -28.10 -5.89
CA GLU A 617 20.76 -27.22 -5.01
C GLU A 617 20.84 -25.82 -5.62
N SER A 618 20.72 -24.80 -4.76
CA SER A 618 20.77 -23.40 -5.17
C SER A 618 22.12 -22.77 -4.88
N TRP A 619 22.55 -21.88 -5.77
CA TRP A 619 23.77 -21.10 -5.60
C TRP A 619 23.53 -19.65 -6.02
N ASN A 620 23.92 -18.72 -5.16
CA ASN A 620 23.81 -17.28 -5.39
C ASN A 620 25.00 -16.68 -6.16
N GLN A 621 25.83 -17.54 -6.79
CA GLN A 621 27.02 -17.16 -7.55
C GLN A 621 28.14 -16.49 -6.72
N ILE A 622 28.10 -16.65 -5.38
CA ILE A 622 29.18 -16.19 -4.50
C ILE A 622 30.20 -17.31 -4.31
N THR A 623 31.48 -17.00 -4.53
CA THR A 623 32.62 -17.90 -4.35
C THR A 623 32.90 -18.23 -2.89
N ASP A 624 33.80 -19.17 -2.63
CA ASP A 624 34.30 -19.41 -1.25
C ASP A 624 35.08 -18.23 -0.66
N TYR A 625 35.45 -17.25 -1.49
CA TYR A 625 36.14 -16.02 -1.08
C TYR A 625 35.20 -14.81 -0.96
N ASN A 626 33.88 -15.05 -0.91
CA ASN A 626 32.83 -14.02 -0.77
C ASN A 626 32.85 -12.96 -1.89
N GLN A 627 33.09 -13.39 -3.13
CA GLN A 627 33.00 -12.55 -4.32
C GLN A 627 31.98 -13.10 -5.30
N PHE A 628 31.30 -12.24 -6.04
CA PHE A 628 30.53 -12.70 -7.21
C PHE A 628 31.47 -13.16 -8.31
N ILE A 629 31.10 -14.25 -8.98
CA ILE A 629 31.77 -14.69 -10.22
C ILE A 629 31.54 -13.66 -11.35
N THR A 630 32.40 -13.66 -12.36
CA THR A 630 32.30 -12.78 -13.54
C THR A 630 31.65 -13.47 -14.74
N SER A 631 31.32 -12.72 -15.78
CA SER A 631 30.83 -13.26 -17.05
C SER A 631 31.84 -14.24 -17.65
N GLY A 632 31.39 -15.45 -18.03
CA GLY A 632 32.26 -16.50 -18.53
C GLY A 632 31.62 -17.89 -18.59
N ILE A 633 32.42 -18.87 -18.98
CA ILE A 633 32.05 -20.28 -19.00
C ILE A 633 32.61 -20.95 -17.74
N TYR A 634 31.77 -21.74 -17.08
CA TYR A 634 32.09 -22.48 -15.87
C TYR A 634 31.77 -23.97 -16.05
N ILE A 635 32.43 -24.79 -15.25
CA ILE A 635 32.26 -26.25 -15.24
C ILE A 635 31.88 -26.65 -13.82
N ALA A 636 30.77 -27.37 -13.67
CA ALA A 636 30.42 -28.04 -12.41
C ALA A 636 30.71 -29.53 -12.54
N HIS A 637 31.54 -30.05 -11.64
CA HIS A 637 31.73 -31.49 -11.41
C HIS A 637 30.91 -31.89 -10.19
N VAL A 638 30.02 -32.86 -10.37
CA VAL A 638 29.13 -33.37 -9.33
C VAL A 638 29.55 -34.80 -9.03
N GLU A 639 30.11 -34.99 -7.84
CA GLU A 639 30.57 -36.28 -7.33
C GLU A 639 29.51 -36.86 -6.38
N SER A 640 29.10 -38.11 -6.61
CA SER A 640 28.11 -38.79 -5.78
C SER A 640 28.39 -40.29 -5.68
N LYS A 641 27.71 -40.97 -4.76
CA LYS A 641 27.75 -42.45 -4.68
C LYS A 641 27.16 -43.15 -5.90
N LEU A 642 26.31 -42.46 -6.68
CA LEU A 642 25.77 -42.99 -7.93
C LEU A 642 26.79 -42.92 -9.06
N GLY A 643 27.82 -42.07 -8.93
CA GLY A 643 28.83 -41.79 -9.95
C GLY A 643 29.05 -40.29 -10.11
N ASP A 644 29.88 -39.95 -11.09
CA ASP A 644 30.33 -38.58 -11.35
C ASP A 644 29.75 -38.05 -12.66
N ALA A 645 29.28 -36.81 -12.64
CA ALA A 645 28.82 -36.11 -13.84
C ALA A 645 29.40 -34.70 -13.92
N ILE A 646 29.54 -34.20 -15.15
CA ILE A 646 30.08 -32.87 -15.42
C ILE A 646 29.09 -32.11 -16.29
N ILE A 647 28.85 -30.85 -15.97
CA ILE A 647 28.05 -29.93 -16.77
C ILE A 647 28.74 -28.59 -16.96
N LYS A 648 28.62 -28.03 -18.17
CA LYS A 648 29.11 -26.70 -18.52
C LYS A 648 27.94 -25.71 -18.48
N PHE A 649 28.20 -24.51 -17.97
CA PHE A 649 27.21 -23.44 -17.96
C PHE A 649 27.85 -22.08 -18.21
N VAL A 650 27.04 -21.17 -18.71
CA VAL A 650 27.46 -19.82 -19.09
C VAL A 650 26.83 -18.81 -18.14
N VAL A 651 27.60 -17.82 -17.73
CA VAL A 651 27.16 -16.70 -16.90
C VAL A 651 27.39 -15.41 -17.68
N ILE A 652 26.35 -14.59 -17.78
CA ILE A 652 26.34 -13.27 -18.41
C ILE A 652 25.87 -12.27 -17.35
N ARG A 653 26.79 -11.45 -16.86
CA ARG A 653 26.55 -10.35 -15.91
C ARG A 653 26.78 -9.01 -16.59
#